data_AF-A0A5E4NV93-F1
#
_entry.id   AF-A0A5E4NV93-F1
#
_cell.length_a   1.000
_cell.length_b   1.000
_cell.length_c   1.000
_cell.angle_alpha   90.00
_cell.angle_beta   90.00
_cell.angle_gamma   90.00
#
_symmetry.space_group_name_H-M   'P 1'
#
loop_
_entity.id
_entity.type
_entity.pdbx_description
1 polymer ?
#
loop_
_entity_poly.entity_id
_entity_poly.type
_entity_poly.pdbx_seq_one_letter_code
_entity_poly.pdbx_strand_id
1 'polypeptide(L)'
;MTSERVPYTQSGRMMAIATPLGQDVLLLEHLAIDEGINGLFTIEAAVKSQRDDLQASDLIGASVDFRLKLKDDGTRWWNGFVTDLHEGSLTSRGTRSYALTVRPKLWTLSQRSDCRIFLGQTSPQIIEILCREHGIVDFVLRITGKPVPQDYSVQWNETDLDFMLRRMQEDGLFYWFDHQQGRHTLIVADHVSGYDKASEPNVRFAEGSAAQDHINAWRRRFAFTPGKRSGRDWQFLTMSTPEATQDTFADVPGNAQAELYEFPGRFADTWGAEGMMKNRIQASETGFETVEARSTVRTLAPAQTIVPQDVAKPSNVFSKQVVTAIRHEATDRTYETNGGQPAYANTFEVMPATRPATPHRTVRRPKIVGSQIALIAGPSGEEIFTDQFGRVKVWFPWDRRAKKDGSDTIWIRVGQPWAGSTWGHQVIPRVGMECLISYQEGDPDRPFVTALVPDPTNPPPYPLPTNKTRMTFRSNSYKSSGFNEMAFEDATGAENMFFHAQKDHTTRIENNQTLSVGANQASVVGQNQSVTVGQNMTFEAGKSINFTIGSTGAGVAGLMAPVAGLASVTATMLGESLGLGGEQGGSSSPSASASSEGTALPDLAGALEKTLTGGIDAMVAPLVGSLIGILNQMGDQAQQQVWNGPSPRPDAGTALAAAGAQLSEAVAALFALPGMHNHITGTMKTEHVGCARVEQVGSSKVTNVGGNHSTCVGNDHGAFRGQKYQYWRGPRLVTRRRRYNRYDGDSQYSTARRSRCRT
;
A
#
# COMPACT_ATOMS: atom_id res chain seq x y z
N MET A 1 66.62 37.84 42.94
CA MET A 1 65.95 36.63 42.43
C MET A 1 65.00 37.07 41.34
N THR A 2 65.43 36.95 40.09
CA THR A 2 64.66 37.23 38.89
C THR A 2 63.49 36.27 38.81
N SER A 3 62.26 36.79 38.90
CA SER A 3 61.03 36.09 38.62
C SER A 3 61.06 35.61 37.17
N GLU A 4 61.51 34.38 36.91
CA GLU A 4 61.33 33.74 35.60
C GLU A 4 59.84 33.74 35.26
N ARG A 5 59.49 34.47 34.20
CA ARG A 5 58.12 34.46 33.67
C ARG A 5 57.84 33.05 33.19
N VAL A 6 56.84 32.39 33.77
CA VAL A 6 56.35 31.09 33.30
C VAL A 6 55.99 31.22 31.82
N PRO A 7 56.61 30.44 30.91
CA PRO A 7 56.33 30.54 29.49
C PRO A 7 54.92 30.03 29.18
N TYR A 8 54.19 30.76 28.35
CA TYR A 8 52.88 30.40 27.82
C TYR A 8 53.04 29.36 26.70
N THR A 9 53.53 28.18 27.06
CA THR A 9 53.72 27.05 26.13
C THR A 9 53.19 25.77 26.75
N GLN A 10 52.61 24.91 25.90
CA GLN A 10 52.15 23.58 26.28
C GLN A 10 53.27 22.51 26.17
N SER A 11 54.46 22.89 25.69
CA SER A 11 55.61 21.99 25.61
C SER A 11 56.03 21.52 27.01
N GLY A 12 56.39 20.23 27.13
CA GLY A 12 56.78 19.65 28.42
C GLY A 12 55.64 19.31 29.38
N ARG A 13 54.43 19.84 29.19
CA ARG A 13 53.29 19.69 30.13
C ARG A 13 52.58 18.34 30.06
N MET A 14 51.80 18.04 31.10
CA MET A 14 51.09 16.77 31.24
C MET A 14 50.01 16.60 30.17
N MET A 15 49.33 17.70 29.83
CA MET A 15 48.28 17.72 28.83
C MET A 15 48.40 18.93 27.91
N ALA A 16 47.87 18.81 26.69
CA ALA A 16 47.80 19.92 25.76
C ALA A 16 46.63 19.77 24.78
N ILE A 17 46.22 20.89 24.18
CA ILE A 17 45.27 20.95 23.08
C ILE A 17 45.98 21.39 21.79
N ALA A 18 45.66 20.75 20.67
CA ALA A 18 46.01 21.20 19.33
C ALA A 18 44.74 21.62 18.57
N THR A 19 44.77 22.81 17.99
CA THR A 19 43.64 23.41 17.26
C THR A 19 44.13 24.05 15.96
N PRO A 20 43.23 24.38 15.01
CA PRO A 20 43.61 25.07 13.77
C PRO A 20 44.20 26.47 13.98
N LEU A 21 44.03 27.07 15.15
CA LEU A 21 44.57 28.40 15.48
C LEU A 21 46.11 28.44 15.54
N GLY A 22 46.77 27.27 15.61
CA GLY A 22 48.21 27.15 15.73
C GLY A 22 48.66 26.76 17.14
N GLN A 23 49.98 26.60 17.30
CA GLN A 23 50.58 26.17 18.56
C GLN A 23 50.47 27.26 19.62
N ASP A 24 50.20 26.84 20.86
CA ASP A 24 50.20 27.68 22.06
C ASP A 24 49.24 28.89 22.05
N VAL A 25 48.30 28.96 21.09
CA VAL A 25 47.22 29.96 21.10
C VAL A 25 46.17 29.64 22.17
N LEU A 26 45.85 28.36 22.34
CA LEU A 26 44.99 27.86 23.42
C LEU A 26 45.81 26.99 24.35
N LEU A 27 45.72 27.26 25.65
CA LEU A 27 46.46 26.59 26.70
C LEU A 27 45.48 25.81 27.57
N LEU A 28 45.60 24.49 27.58
CA LEU A 28 44.66 23.60 28.27
C LEU A 28 44.92 23.56 29.78
N GLU A 29 43.91 23.93 30.59
CA GLU A 29 44.03 23.98 32.06
C GLU A 29 43.22 22.89 32.78
N HIS A 30 42.09 22.50 32.19
CA HIS A 30 41.24 21.42 32.70
C HIS A 30 40.68 20.64 31.52
N LEU A 31 40.65 19.32 31.66
CA LEU A 31 40.13 18.39 30.68
C LEU A 31 39.28 17.35 31.39
N ALA A 32 37.99 17.31 31.08
CA ALA A 32 37.08 16.26 31.48
C ALA A 32 36.56 15.54 30.23
N ILE A 33 36.60 14.20 30.22
CA ILE A 33 36.19 13.39 29.07
C ILE A 33 35.29 12.28 29.55
N ASP A 34 34.05 12.26 29.08
CA ASP A 34 33.13 11.15 29.25
C ASP A 34 33.11 10.34 27.96
N GLU A 35 33.55 9.08 28.03
CA GLU A 35 33.53 8.15 26.90
C GLU A 35 33.02 6.78 27.36
N GLY A 36 32.36 6.05 26.47
CA GLY A 36 31.76 4.76 26.82
C GLY A 36 31.24 3.99 25.63
N ILE A 37 30.93 2.72 25.85
CA ILE A 37 30.23 1.87 24.90
C ILE A 37 28.77 2.34 24.83
N ASN A 38 28.22 2.40 23.62
CA ASN A 38 26.86 2.83 23.32
C ASN A 38 26.56 4.30 23.67
N GLY A 39 27.60 5.14 23.78
CA GLY A 39 27.49 6.57 24.04
C GLY A 39 28.32 7.41 23.08
N LEU A 40 27.85 8.62 22.78
CA LEU A 40 28.69 9.64 22.15
C LEU A 40 29.61 10.24 23.21
N PHE A 41 30.92 10.22 22.99
CA PHE A 41 31.83 10.85 23.93
C PHE A 41 31.58 12.37 24.00
N THR A 42 31.86 12.95 25.16
CA THR A 42 31.85 14.41 25.36
C THR A 42 33.16 14.80 26.04
N ILE A 43 33.83 15.80 25.48
CA ILE A 43 35.04 16.37 26.05
C ILE A 43 34.73 17.81 26.45
N GLU A 44 34.92 18.13 27.72
CA GLU A 44 34.84 19.47 28.28
C GLU A 44 36.26 19.96 28.56
N ALA A 45 36.66 21.04 27.89
CA ALA A 45 37.99 21.60 28.03
C ALA A 45 37.94 23.07 28.45
N ALA A 46 38.61 23.40 29.56
CA ALA A 46 38.85 24.79 29.92
C ALA A 46 40.23 25.20 29.39
N VAL A 47 40.24 26.25 28.58
CA VAL A 47 41.45 26.76 27.92
C VAL A 47 41.64 28.25 28.19
N LYS A 48 42.88 28.73 28.13
CA LYS A 48 43.21 30.16 28.13
C LYS A 48 43.88 30.56 26.83
N SER A 49 43.61 31.78 26.38
CA SER A 49 44.30 32.39 25.24
C SER A 49 44.87 33.76 25.58
N GLN A 50 46.00 34.11 24.97
CA GLN A 50 46.47 35.50 24.91
C GLN A 50 45.75 36.32 23.85
N ARG A 51 45.06 35.67 22.88
CA ARG A 51 44.16 36.37 21.96
C ARG A 51 42.85 36.69 22.65
N ASP A 52 42.46 37.95 22.58
CA ASP A 52 41.19 38.49 23.09
C ASP A 52 40.18 38.80 21.97
N ASP A 53 40.52 38.43 20.73
CA ASP A 53 39.76 38.64 19.50
C ASP A 53 39.21 37.35 18.88
N LEU A 54 39.33 36.20 19.56
CA LEU A 54 38.86 34.90 19.06
C LEU A 54 37.36 34.94 18.76
N GLN A 55 37.00 34.51 17.55
CA GLN A 55 35.61 34.44 17.11
C GLN A 55 35.08 33.01 17.16
N ALA A 56 33.76 32.86 17.30
CA ALA A 56 33.12 31.54 17.27
C ALA A 56 33.44 30.76 15.98
N SER A 57 33.53 31.45 14.83
CA SER A 57 33.88 30.87 13.53
C SER A 57 35.28 30.25 13.47
N ASP A 58 36.17 30.61 14.39
CA ASP A 58 37.54 30.07 14.41
C ASP A 58 37.60 28.66 15.00
N LEU A 59 36.62 28.28 15.83
CA LEU A 59 36.63 27.04 16.61
C LEU A 59 35.38 26.18 16.41
N ILE A 60 34.18 26.75 16.33
CA ILE A 60 32.95 25.95 16.15
C ILE A 60 33.01 25.15 14.85
N GLY A 61 32.80 23.85 14.94
CA GLY A 61 32.91 22.92 13.80
C GLY A 61 34.33 22.45 13.50
N ALA A 62 35.36 23.06 14.09
CA ALA A 62 36.74 22.68 13.89
C ALA A 62 37.09 21.38 14.62
N SER A 63 37.94 20.55 14.00
CA SER A 63 38.51 19.38 14.68
C SER A 63 39.66 19.81 15.60
N VAL A 64 39.70 19.24 16.80
CA VAL A 64 40.72 19.52 17.82
C VAL A 64 41.22 18.21 18.42
N ASP A 65 42.51 18.19 18.77
CA ASP A 65 43.15 17.08 19.44
C ASP A 65 43.50 17.45 20.88
N PHE A 66 43.29 16.52 21.80
CA PHE A 66 43.76 16.58 23.16
C PHE A 66 44.79 15.49 23.37
N ARG A 67 45.90 15.83 24.02
CA ARG A 67 46.92 14.86 24.41
C ARG A 67 47.12 14.81 25.91
N LEU A 68 47.33 13.60 26.42
CA LEU A 68 47.78 13.34 27.79
C LEU A 68 49.05 12.49 27.75
N LYS A 69 50.09 12.93 28.44
CA LYS A 69 51.34 12.18 28.57
C LYS A 69 51.14 10.92 29.43
N LEU A 70 51.62 9.80 28.94
CA LEU A 70 51.71 8.53 29.66
C LEU A 70 53.03 8.45 30.45
N LYS A 71 53.20 7.40 31.25
CA LYS A 71 54.41 7.19 32.06
C LYS A 71 55.64 6.83 31.22
N ASP A 72 55.45 6.08 30.14
CA ASP A 72 56.53 5.61 29.28
C ASP A 72 56.86 6.60 28.13
N ASP A 73 56.70 7.90 28.39
CA ASP A 73 56.78 8.99 27.40
C ASP A 73 55.81 8.88 26.19
N GLY A 74 54.97 7.85 26.16
CA GLY A 74 53.86 7.70 25.23
C GLY A 74 52.81 8.80 25.40
N THR A 75 51.91 8.91 24.43
CA THR A 75 50.83 9.91 24.45
C THR A 75 49.50 9.24 24.19
N ARG A 76 48.50 9.54 25.02
CA ARG A 76 47.11 9.25 24.73
C ARG A 76 46.47 10.43 24.03
N TRP A 77 45.75 10.14 22.95
CA TRP A 77 45.06 11.13 22.15
C TRP A 77 43.56 11.02 22.35
N TRP A 78 42.89 12.16 22.28
CA TRP A 78 41.47 12.25 21.99
C TRP A 78 41.28 13.25 20.87
N ASN A 79 40.32 12.98 20.00
CA ASN A 79 40.00 13.80 18.85
C ASN A 79 38.49 13.95 18.77
N GLY A 80 38.03 15.14 18.41
CA GLY A 80 36.64 15.41 18.11
C GLY A 80 36.52 16.74 17.42
N PHE A 81 35.30 17.27 17.33
CA PHE A 81 35.08 18.62 16.82
C PHE A 81 34.32 19.49 17.83
N VAL A 82 34.59 20.79 17.84
CA VAL A 82 34.00 21.73 18.80
C VAL A 82 32.54 21.98 18.44
N THR A 83 31.64 21.70 19.38
CA THR A 83 30.19 21.92 19.26
C THR A 83 29.70 23.13 20.05
N ASP A 84 30.42 23.51 21.11
CA ASP A 84 30.06 24.65 21.94
C ASP A 84 31.31 25.41 22.41
N LEU A 85 31.19 26.72 22.55
CA LEU A 85 32.25 27.65 22.93
C LEU A 85 31.66 28.69 23.87
N HIS A 86 32.11 28.68 25.13
CA HIS A 86 31.77 29.71 26.12
C HIS A 86 32.95 30.64 26.31
N GLU A 87 32.71 31.93 26.07
CA GLU A 87 33.68 32.98 26.32
C GLU A 87 33.57 33.47 27.76
N GLY A 88 34.68 33.40 28.50
CA GLY A 88 34.78 33.85 29.87
C GLY A 88 35.50 35.19 30.03
N SER A 89 35.78 35.56 31.28
CA SER A 89 36.36 36.86 31.61
C SER A 89 37.83 37.01 31.17
N LEU A 90 38.24 38.25 30.94
CA LEU A 90 39.65 38.64 30.88
C LEU A 90 40.28 38.47 32.27
N THR A 91 41.42 37.81 32.33
CA THR A 91 42.22 37.65 33.54
C THR A 91 43.22 38.81 33.68
N SER A 92 43.72 39.02 34.90
CA SER A 92 44.65 40.12 35.22
C SER A 92 45.99 40.08 34.47
N ARG A 93 46.31 38.98 33.77
CA ARG A 93 47.52 38.84 32.94
C ARG A 93 47.27 39.05 31.44
N GLY A 94 46.11 39.59 31.05
CA GLY A 94 45.77 39.83 29.65
C GLY A 94 45.45 38.57 28.86
N THR A 95 45.12 37.46 29.53
CA THR A 95 44.59 36.25 28.88
C THR A 95 43.09 36.16 29.10
N ARG A 96 42.34 35.58 28.16
CA ARG A 96 40.90 35.30 28.29
C ARG A 96 40.67 33.79 28.47
N SER A 97 39.74 33.42 29.33
CA SER A 97 39.32 32.03 29.55
C SER A 97 38.22 31.63 28.56
N TYR A 98 38.26 30.41 28.06
CA TYR A 98 37.20 29.81 27.24
C TYR A 98 36.89 28.40 27.75
N ALA A 99 35.64 27.97 27.59
CA ALA A 99 35.26 26.57 27.77
C ALA A 99 34.75 25.99 26.45
N LEU A 100 35.27 24.82 26.08
CA LEU A 100 34.94 24.11 24.85
C LEU A 100 34.18 22.83 25.18
N THR A 101 33.11 22.57 24.45
CA THR A 101 32.49 21.23 24.39
C THR A 101 32.78 20.61 23.04
N VAL A 102 33.40 19.43 23.06
CA VAL A 102 33.83 18.70 21.87
C VAL A 102 33.14 17.33 21.82
N ARG A 103 32.66 16.95 20.64
CA ARG A 103 31.87 15.72 20.41
C ARG A 103 32.37 14.93 19.19
N PRO A 104 32.02 13.64 19.04
CA PRO A 104 32.31 12.86 17.83
C PRO A 104 31.58 13.43 16.63
N LYS A 105 32.16 13.28 15.43
CA LYS A 105 31.52 13.61 14.16
C LYS A 105 30.16 12.92 13.99
N LEU A 106 29.98 11.73 14.56
CA LEU A 106 28.69 11.02 14.60
C LEU A 106 27.56 11.87 15.21
N TRP A 107 27.86 12.81 16.09
CA TRP A 107 26.86 13.73 16.65
C TRP A 107 26.17 14.58 15.58
N THR A 108 26.79 14.86 14.42
CA THR A 108 26.15 15.66 13.36
C THR A 108 24.89 14.99 12.80
N LEU A 109 24.75 13.66 12.95
CA LEU A 109 23.53 12.94 12.59
C LEU A 109 22.32 13.35 13.46
N SER A 110 22.55 13.90 14.66
CA SER A 110 21.47 14.48 15.48
C SER A 110 20.98 15.84 14.95
N GLN A 111 21.74 16.46 14.05
CA GLN A 111 21.45 17.78 13.48
C GLN A 111 20.70 17.68 12.14
N ARG A 112 20.35 16.46 11.71
CA ARG A 112 19.57 16.21 10.48
C ARG A 112 18.47 15.19 10.77
N SER A 113 17.26 15.47 10.31
CA SER A 113 16.11 14.57 10.35
C SER A 113 15.51 14.39 8.96
N ASP A 114 14.90 13.24 8.69
CA ASP A 114 14.28 12.95 7.39
C ASP A 114 13.05 12.03 7.53
N CYS A 115 12.28 11.94 6.44
CA CYS A 115 11.24 10.94 6.23
C CYS A 115 11.58 10.15 4.95
N ARG A 116 12.00 8.88 5.08
CA ARG A 116 12.45 8.07 3.94
C ARG A 116 12.38 6.58 4.23
N ILE A 117 12.34 5.81 3.15
CA ILE A 117 12.24 4.36 3.17
C ILE A 117 13.61 3.73 2.87
N PHE A 118 13.96 2.67 3.60
CA PHE A 118 15.08 1.78 3.33
C PHE A 118 14.54 0.38 3.03
N LEU A 119 14.82 -0.13 1.82
CA LEU A 119 14.38 -1.45 1.36
C LEU A 119 15.51 -2.46 1.37
N GLY A 120 15.26 -3.63 1.95
CA GLY A 120 16.19 -4.77 1.94
C GLY A 120 17.56 -4.46 2.54
N GLN A 121 17.66 -3.48 3.44
CA GLN A 121 18.93 -3.04 4.03
C GLN A 121 19.16 -3.70 5.39
N THR A 122 20.40 -4.07 5.64
CA THR A 122 20.90 -4.51 6.96
C THR A 122 21.30 -3.30 7.81
N SER A 123 21.36 -3.42 9.14
CA SER A 123 21.86 -2.33 9.99
C SER A 123 23.27 -1.84 9.61
N PRO A 124 24.24 -2.72 9.28
CA PRO A 124 25.55 -2.30 8.80
C PRO A 124 25.50 -1.45 7.53
N GLN A 125 24.66 -1.81 6.56
CA GLN A 125 24.47 -1.00 5.35
C GLN A 125 23.83 0.36 5.66
N ILE A 126 22.87 0.41 6.59
CA ILE A 126 22.28 1.68 7.05
C ILE A 126 23.37 2.56 7.68
N ILE A 127 24.26 1.98 8.51
CA ILE A 127 25.39 2.70 9.12
C ILE A 127 26.28 3.29 8.02
N GLU A 128 26.68 2.49 7.03
CA GLU A 128 27.51 2.94 5.90
C GLU A 128 26.86 4.07 5.11
N ILE A 129 25.56 3.96 4.81
CA ILE A 129 24.81 4.98 4.06
C ILE A 129 24.79 6.30 4.83
N LEU A 130 24.41 6.28 6.11
CA LEU A 130 24.29 7.50 6.91
C LEU A 130 25.66 8.12 7.23
N CYS A 131 26.67 7.31 7.52
CA CYS A 131 28.05 7.80 7.68
C CYS A 131 28.52 8.51 6.41
N ARG A 132 28.32 7.91 5.23
CA ARG A 132 28.68 8.52 3.94
C ARG A 132 27.94 9.83 3.69
N GLU A 133 26.63 9.87 3.95
CA GLU A 133 25.81 11.08 3.77
C GLU A 133 26.22 12.24 4.70
N HIS A 134 26.91 11.96 5.81
CA HIS A 134 27.45 12.95 6.75
C HIS A 134 28.97 13.16 6.64
N GLY A 135 29.62 12.55 5.64
CA GLY A 135 31.06 12.67 5.43
C GLY A 135 31.92 11.98 6.50
N ILE A 136 31.39 10.98 7.19
CA ILE A 136 32.10 10.16 8.17
C ILE A 136 32.74 8.98 7.42
N VAL A 137 34.07 8.98 7.36
CA VAL A 137 34.86 7.93 6.68
C VAL A 137 35.54 6.97 7.66
N ASP A 138 35.81 7.44 8.89
CA ASP A 138 36.47 6.66 9.92
C ASP A 138 35.47 5.82 10.71
N PHE A 139 35.06 4.68 10.15
CA PHE A 139 34.30 3.67 10.89
C PHE A 139 34.74 2.24 10.53
N VAL A 140 34.61 1.32 11.48
CA VAL A 140 34.99 -0.08 11.35
C VAL A 140 33.88 -0.98 11.90
N LEU A 141 33.49 -1.97 11.09
CA LEU A 141 32.47 -2.95 11.45
C LEU A 141 33.15 -4.28 11.83
N ARG A 142 33.05 -4.68 13.10
CA ARG A 142 33.56 -5.93 13.68
C ARG A 142 32.42 -6.88 13.99
N ILE A 143 31.70 -7.28 12.95
CA ILE A 143 30.44 -8.05 13.05
C ILE A 143 30.73 -9.52 12.71
N THR A 144 30.33 -10.41 13.61
CA THR A 144 30.57 -11.86 13.49
C THR A 144 29.33 -12.62 13.03
N GLY A 145 28.14 -12.18 13.46
CA GLY A 145 26.87 -12.73 13.02
C GLY A 145 26.54 -12.33 11.59
N LYS A 146 25.72 -13.13 10.91
CA LYS A 146 25.21 -12.79 9.57
C LYS A 146 24.11 -11.73 9.70
N PRO A 147 24.30 -10.49 9.21
CA PRO A 147 23.26 -9.47 9.29
C PRO A 147 22.04 -9.87 8.46
N VAL A 148 20.84 -9.70 9.02
CA VAL A 148 19.58 -9.99 8.34
C VAL A 148 19.04 -8.70 7.72
N PRO A 149 18.79 -8.65 6.39
CA PRO A 149 18.21 -7.48 5.76
C PRO A 149 16.76 -7.32 6.20
N GLN A 150 16.34 -6.09 6.48
CA GLN A 150 14.94 -5.77 6.68
C GLN A 150 14.29 -5.42 5.35
N ASP A 151 13.20 -6.10 5.00
CA ASP A 151 12.46 -5.84 3.76
C ASP A 151 11.99 -4.39 3.67
N TYR A 152 11.59 -3.81 4.81
CA TYR A 152 11.08 -2.45 4.92
C TYR A 152 11.45 -1.83 6.26
N SER A 153 12.12 -0.68 6.22
CA SER A 153 12.46 0.11 7.40
C SER A 153 12.31 1.59 7.07
N VAL A 154 11.49 2.30 7.83
CA VAL A 154 11.12 3.69 7.57
C VAL A 154 11.74 4.56 8.64
N GLN A 155 12.54 5.54 8.21
CA GLN A 155 12.89 6.68 9.04
C GLN A 155 11.73 7.68 8.93
N TRP A 156 11.06 7.99 10.05
CA TRP A 156 9.90 8.90 10.04
C TRP A 156 9.97 9.90 11.19
N ASN A 157 10.10 11.19 10.86
CA ASN A 157 10.17 12.29 11.84
C ASN A 157 11.18 12.05 12.97
N GLU A 158 12.30 11.41 12.67
CA GLU A 158 13.37 11.13 13.61
C GLU A 158 14.71 11.58 13.02
N THR A 159 15.68 11.89 13.89
CA THR A 159 17.03 12.26 13.44
C THR A 159 17.72 11.06 12.80
N ASP A 160 18.72 11.30 11.95
CA ASP A 160 19.52 10.21 11.38
C ASP A 160 20.24 9.43 12.47
N LEU A 161 20.60 10.11 13.57
CA LEU A 161 21.26 9.47 14.71
C LEU A 161 20.29 8.52 15.40
N ASP A 162 19.06 8.97 15.70
CA ASP A 162 18.05 8.12 16.33
C ASP A 162 17.72 6.90 15.46
N PHE A 163 17.55 7.12 14.15
CA PHE A 163 17.31 6.03 13.20
C PHE A 163 18.46 5.01 13.19
N MET A 164 19.71 5.48 13.10
CA MET A 164 20.88 4.61 13.16
C MET A 164 20.94 3.84 14.49
N LEU A 165 20.82 4.54 15.61
CA LEU A 165 20.95 3.96 16.94
C LEU A 165 19.84 2.96 17.24
N ARG A 166 18.58 3.23 16.89
CA ARG A 166 17.51 2.24 17.11
C ARG A 166 17.71 0.98 16.29
N ARG A 167 18.24 1.11 15.06
CA ARG A 167 18.56 -0.04 14.20
C ARG A 167 19.71 -0.87 14.78
N MET A 168 20.75 -0.23 15.27
CA MET A 168 21.83 -0.88 16.02
C MET A 168 21.30 -1.59 17.27
N GLN A 169 20.45 -0.92 18.05
CA GLN A 169 19.88 -1.46 19.28
C GLN A 169 18.99 -2.69 19.06
N GLU A 170 18.24 -2.73 17.96
CA GLU A 170 17.40 -3.89 17.60
C GLU A 170 18.22 -5.11 17.21
N ASP A 171 19.30 -4.88 16.46
CA ASP A 171 20.14 -5.94 15.94
C ASP A 171 21.25 -6.32 16.94
N GLY A 172 21.28 -5.70 18.13
CA GLY A 172 22.21 -5.99 19.22
C GLY A 172 23.63 -5.46 19.00
N LEU A 173 23.80 -4.50 18.08
CA LEU A 173 25.08 -3.89 17.75
C LEU A 173 25.45 -2.84 18.80
N PHE A 174 26.64 -2.95 19.36
CA PHE A 174 27.21 -1.96 20.27
C PHE A 174 28.39 -1.23 19.62
N TYR A 175 28.69 -0.02 20.10
CA TYR A 175 29.71 0.82 19.49
C TYR A 175 30.52 1.64 20.50
N TRP A 176 31.71 2.08 20.09
CA TRP A 176 32.58 3.00 20.82
C TRP A 176 33.48 3.76 19.84
N PHE A 177 34.38 4.59 20.35
CA PHE A 177 35.31 5.36 19.53
C PHE A 177 36.76 4.99 19.88
N ASP A 178 37.57 4.69 18.86
CA ASP A 178 39.03 4.62 18.97
C ASP A 178 39.61 5.99 18.61
N HIS A 179 40.56 6.47 19.42
CA HIS A 179 41.13 7.81 19.27
C HIS A 179 42.60 7.77 18.89
N GLN A 180 42.94 8.53 17.85
CA GLN A 180 44.31 8.71 17.39
C GLN A 180 44.54 10.18 17.07
N GLN A 181 45.79 10.58 16.86
CA GLN A 181 46.09 11.96 16.52
C GLN A 181 45.38 12.36 15.22
N GLY A 182 44.57 13.41 15.26
CA GLY A 182 43.83 13.96 14.12
C GLY A 182 42.60 13.15 13.70
N ARG A 183 42.24 12.06 14.39
CA ARG A 183 41.05 11.25 14.03
C ARG A 183 40.43 10.50 15.20
N HIS A 184 39.12 10.27 15.11
CA HIS A 184 38.39 9.33 15.94
C HIS A 184 37.59 8.38 15.05
N THR A 185 37.69 7.08 15.31
CA THR A 185 37.09 6.04 14.49
C THR A 185 35.92 5.40 15.23
N LEU A 186 34.74 5.40 14.63
CA LEU A 186 33.57 4.67 15.15
C LEU A 186 33.79 3.17 14.97
N ILE A 187 33.85 2.41 16.06
CA ILE A 187 33.92 0.96 16.03
C ILE A 187 32.54 0.40 16.38
N VAL A 188 32.01 -0.50 15.55
CA VAL A 188 30.74 -1.19 15.79
C VAL A 188 30.98 -2.69 15.85
N ALA A 189 30.45 -3.38 16.85
CA ALA A 189 30.61 -4.81 17.04
C ALA A 189 29.32 -5.47 17.55
N ASP A 190 29.24 -6.79 17.43
CA ASP A 190 28.12 -7.62 17.90
C ASP A 190 28.54 -8.72 18.90
N HIS A 191 29.85 -8.88 19.13
CA HIS A 191 30.41 -10.00 19.87
C HIS A 191 31.64 -9.61 20.68
N VAL A 192 31.92 -10.38 21.75
CA VAL A 192 33.04 -10.12 22.68
C VAL A 192 34.42 -10.18 22.05
N SER A 193 34.56 -10.87 20.91
CA SER A 193 35.80 -10.87 20.11
C SER A 193 36.08 -9.52 19.47
N GLY A 194 35.08 -8.63 19.40
CA GLY A 194 35.22 -7.27 18.91
C GLY A 194 35.92 -6.33 19.89
N TYR A 195 36.04 -6.68 21.17
CA TYR A 195 36.69 -5.82 22.18
C TYR A 195 38.18 -5.62 21.92
N ASP A 196 38.67 -4.45 22.33
CA ASP A 196 40.07 -4.08 22.21
C ASP A 196 40.94 -4.72 23.30
N LYS A 197 42.21 -4.96 22.93
CA LYS A 197 43.23 -5.39 23.90
C LYS A 197 43.86 -4.13 24.49
N ALA A 198 43.80 -3.98 25.82
CA ALA A 198 44.51 -2.91 26.50
C ALA A 198 46.02 -3.06 26.28
N SER A 199 46.75 -1.95 26.19
CA SER A 199 48.21 -1.93 26.19
C SER A 199 48.78 -2.46 27.51
N GLU A 200 48.07 -2.19 28.61
CA GLU A 200 48.34 -2.67 29.96
C GLU A 200 47.18 -3.53 30.44
N PRO A 201 47.08 -4.81 30.01
CA PRO A 201 45.92 -5.65 30.31
C PRO A 201 45.86 -6.06 31.79
N ASN A 202 47.01 -6.08 32.47
CA ASN A 202 47.13 -6.42 33.88
C ASN A 202 47.25 -5.12 34.67
N VAL A 203 46.16 -4.72 35.33
CA VAL A 203 46.09 -3.42 35.99
C VAL A 203 46.26 -3.61 37.49
N ARG A 204 47.25 -2.94 38.07
CA ARG A 204 47.49 -2.98 39.52
C ARG A 204 46.25 -2.49 40.29
N PHE A 205 45.79 -3.27 41.25
CA PHE A 205 44.71 -2.91 42.17
C PHE A 205 45.24 -2.89 43.61
N ALA A 206 45.08 -1.74 44.26
CA ALA A 206 45.42 -1.55 45.67
C ALA A 206 44.50 -0.47 46.24
N GLU A 207 43.59 -0.81 47.14
CA GLU A 207 42.68 0.19 47.71
C GLU A 207 43.46 1.21 48.56
N GLY A 208 43.25 2.51 48.32
CA GLY A 208 43.96 3.60 48.99
C GLY A 208 44.97 4.34 48.11
N SER A 209 46.05 4.86 48.71
CA SER A 209 47.07 5.63 48.01
C SER A 209 48.32 4.79 47.76
N ALA A 210 48.78 4.77 46.52
CA ALA A 210 50.06 4.16 46.13
C ALA A 210 50.87 5.12 45.24
N ALA A 211 52.19 4.96 45.24
CA ALA A 211 53.10 5.78 44.43
C ALA A 211 53.02 5.49 42.93
N GLN A 212 52.52 4.31 42.54
CA GLN A 212 52.35 3.90 41.15
C GLN A 212 50.90 4.08 40.70
N ASP A 213 50.65 4.02 39.39
CA ASP A 213 49.27 4.11 38.88
C ASP A 213 48.58 2.80 39.18
N HIS A 214 47.36 2.92 39.70
CA HIS A 214 46.61 1.77 40.16
C HIS A 214 45.13 2.11 40.21
N ILE A 215 44.33 1.05 40.22
CA ILE A 215 42.93 1.11 40.63
C ILE A 215 42.93 1.28 42.16
N ASN A 216 42.34 2.37 42.62
CA ASN A 216 42.32 2.77 44.03
C ASN A 216 40.95 2.57 44.71
N ALA A 217 39.89 2.31 43.93
CA ALA A 217 38.60 1.85 44.43
C ALA A 217 37.97 0.83 43.46
N TRP A 218 37.32 -0.19 43.99
CA TRP A 218 36.69 -1.26 43.19
C TRP A 218 35.39 -1.75 43.87
N ARG A 219 34.24 -1.31 43.37
CA ARG A 219 32.92 -1.63 43.94
C ARG A 219 32.11 -2.46 42.97
N ARG A 220 31.97 -3.75 43.26
CA ARG A 220 31.09 -4.66 42.51
C ARG A 220 29.63 -4.40 42.89
N ARG A 221 28.76 -4.33 41.88
CA ARG A 221 27.32 -4.18 42.01
C ARG A 221 26.64 -5.37 41.34
N PHE A 222 25.70 -5.97 42.06
CA PHE A 222 24.76 -6.95 41.53
C PHE A 222 23.35 -6.36 41.58
N ALA A 223 22.59 -6.48 40.50
CA ALA A 223 21.22 -6.00 40.42
C ALA A 223 20.24 -7.14 40.14
N PHE A 224 18.97 -6.94 40.50
CA PHE A 224 17.92 -7.87 40.08
C PHE A 224 17.68 -7.73 38.57
N THR A 225 17.75 -8.85 37.84
CA THR A 225 17.50 -8.92 36.40
C THR A 225 16.37 -9.93 36.14
N PRO A 226 15.40 -9.64 35.25
CA PRO A 226 14.35 -10.58 34.86
C PRO A 226 14.90 -11.93 34.42
N GLY A 227 14.20 -13.02 34.75
CA GLY A 227 14.66 -14.38 34.48
C GLY A 227 14.46 -14.83 33.03
N LYS A 228 13.52 -14.22 32.30
CA LYS A 228 13.28 -14.56 30.89
C LYS A 228 12.71 -13.42 30.08
N ARG A 229 12.97 -13.47 28.78
CA ARG A 229 12.41 -12.59 27.74
C ARG A 229 11.66 -13.44 26.74
N SER A 230 10.42 -13.08 26.49
CA SER A 230 9.54 -13.79 25.56
C SER A 230 8.87 -12.81 24.60
N GLY A 231 8.62 -13.26 23.39
CA GLY A 231 7.97 -12.42 22.40
C GLY A 231 7.23 -13.22 21.36
N ARG A 232 6.20 -12.60 20.78
CA ARG A 232 5.39 -13.19 19.70
C ARG A 232 5.07 -12.14 18.65
N ASP A 233 4.85 -12.56 17.40
CA ASP A 233 4.37 -11.69 16.34
C ASP A 233 3.37 -12.41 15.43
N TRP A 234 2.79 -11.69 14.47
CA TRP A 234 1.89 -12.23 13.45
C TRP A 234 2.50 -12.15 12.06
N GLN A 235 2.65 -13.29 11.39
CA GLN A 235 3.13 -13.37 10.01
C GLN A 235 2.00 -13.85 9.09
N PHE A 236 1.49 -12.94 8.27
CA PHE A 236 0.35 -13.25 7.40
C PHE A 236 0.73 -14.12 6.20
N LEU A 237 1.98 -14.06 5.71
CA LEU A 237 2.39 -14.84 4.53
C LEU A 237 2.34 -16.35 4.80
N THR A 238 2.63 -16.76 6.03
CA THR A 238 2.61 -18.15 6.49
C THR A 238 1.42 -18.45 7.39
N MET A 239 0.57 -17.46 7.68
CA MET A 239 -0.54 -17.54 8.63
C MET A 239 -0.11 -18.16 9.97
N SER A 240 1.02 -17.69 10.51
CA SER A 240 1.63 -18.23 11.73
C SER A 240 1.93 -17.13 12.74
N THR A 241 2.09 -17.55 14.00
CA THR A 241 2.55 -16.71 15.11
C THR A 241 3.96 -17.12 15.52
N PRO A 242 5.02 -16.62 14.86
CA PRO A 242 6.38 -16.87 15.33
C PRO A 242 6.51 -16.40 16.78
N GLU A 243 7.31 -17.12 17.56
CA GLU A 243 7.56 -16.81 18.96
C GLU A 243 8.89 -17.40 19.43
N ALA A 244 9.45 -16.81 20.47
CA ALA A 244 10.59 -17.38 21.17
C ALA A 244 10.59 -16.93 22.64
N THR A 245 11.25 -17.72 23.46
CA THR A 245 11.59 -17.41 24.86
C THR A 245 13.08 -17.63 25.04
N GLN A 246 13.74 -16.73 25.77
CA GLN A 246 15.14 -16.84 26.14
C GLN A 246 15.28 -16.59 27.64
N ASP A 247 15.88 -17.55 28.33
CA ASP A 247 16.18 -17.44 29.75
C ASP A 247 17.49 -16.67 29.97
N THR A 248 17.60 -16.01 31.12
CA THR A 248 18.85 -15.37 31.54
C THR A 248 19.87 -16.39 32.04
N PHE A 249 21.14 -16.07 31.92
CA PHE A 249 22.24 -16.74 32.62
C PHE A 249 22.39 -16.31 34.09
N ALA A 250 21.76 -15.21 34.50
CA ALA A 250 21.84 -14.72 35.87
C ALA A 250 20.92 -15.54 36.80
N ASP A 251 21.48 -16.31 37.72
CA ASP A 251 20.71 -17.02 38.73
C ASP A 251 20.51 -16.13 39.97
N VAL A 252 19.28 -15.61 40.14
CA VAL A 252 18.92 -14.73 41.25
C VAL A 252 17.63 -15.25 41.89
N PRO A 253 17.53 -15.33 43.23
CA PRO A 253 16.32 -15.78 43.89
C PRO A 253 15.05 -15.09 43.36
N GLY A 254 14.11 -15.89 42.84
CA GLY A 254 12.81 -15.42 42.34
C GLY A 254 12.80 -14.87 40.92
N ASN A 255 13.95 -14.69 40.25
CA ASN A 255 13.96 -14.09 38.91
C ASN A 255 13.39 -15.01 37.82
N ALA A 256 13.49 -16.33 37.97
CA ALA A 256 12.96 -17.31 37.01
C ALA A 256 11.44 -17.18 36.75
N GLN A 257 10.70 -16.56 37.68
CA GLN A 257 9.27 -16.24 37.53
C GLN A 257 9.01 -14.85 36.92
N ALA A 258 10.02 -13.97 36.92
CA ALA A 258 9.93 -12.63 36.35
C ALA A 258 10.17 -12.66 34.84
N GLU A 259 9.07 -12.77 34.09
CA GLU A 259 9.05 -12.71 32.63
C GLU A 259 8.81 -11.28 32.13
N LEU A 260 9.54 -10.90 31.09
CA LEU A 260 9.21 -9.75 30.26
C LEU A 260 8.75 -10.23 28.88
N TYR A 261 7.44 -10.09 28.63
CA TYR A 261 6.78 -10.46 27.38
C TYR A 261 6.56 -9.24 26.47
N GLU A 262 6.75 -9.39 25.15
CA GLU A 262 6.53 -8.31 24.17
C GLU A 262 5.74 -8.77 22.93
N PHE A 263 4.69 -8.02 22.59
CA PHE A 263 3.95 -8.11 21.34
C PHE A 263 3.68 -6.68 20.80
N PRO A 264 3.90 -6.40 19.51
CA PRO A 264 4.50 -7.27 18.50
C PRO A 264 6.02 -7.44 18.70
N GLY A 265 6.50 -8.65 18.47
CA GLY A 265 7.90 -9.04 18.65
C GLY A 265 8.86 -8.54 17.56
N ARG A 266 8.36 -8.11 16.41
CA ARG A 266 9.07 -7.57 15.24
C ARG A 266 9.96 -8.54 14.47
N PHE A 267 9.57 -9.79 14.37
CA PHE A 267 10.28 -10.82 13.61
C PHE A 267 9.33 -11.54 12.66
N ALA A 268 9.87 -12.02 11.54
CA ALA A 268 9.09 -12.66 10.49
C ALA A 268 8.90 -14.17 10.72
N ASP A 269 9.83 -14.81 11.42
CA ASP A 269 9.88 -16.26 11.66
C ASP A 269 10.47 -16.57 13.05
N THR A 270 10.45 -17.86 13.43
CA THR A 270 10.94 -18.34 14.73
C THR A 270 12.45 -18.12 14.91
N TRP A 271 13.24 -18.25 13.85
CA TRP A 271 14.69 -18.03 13.91
C TRP A 271 15.04 -16.57 14.23
N GLY A 272 14.35 -15.63 13.58
CA GLY A 272 14.42 -14.22 13.91
C GLY A 272 13.93 -13.92 15.32
N ALA A 273 12.89 -14.63 15.79
CA ALA A 273 12.40 -14.50 17.16
C ALA A 273 13.46 -14.90 18.19
N GLU A 274 14.14 -16.03 18.00
CA GLU A 274 15.24 -16.49 18.87
C GLU A 274 16.37 -15.46 18.93
N GLY A 275 16.82 -14.96 17.77
CA GLY A 275 17.87 -13.94 17.70
C GLY A 275 17.49 -12.63 18.41
N MET A 276 16.26 -12.14 18.19
CA MET A 276 15.78 -10.91 18.82
C MET A 276 15.59 -11.07 20.33
N MET A 277 15.03 -12.20 20.81
CA MET A 277 14.89 -12.45 22.24
C MET A 277 16.25 -12.60 22.91
N LYS A 278 17.22 -13.22 22.23
CA LYS A 278 18.59 -13.34 22.71
C LYS A 278 19.22 -11.98 22.92
N ASN A 279 19.11 -11.07 21.94
CA ASN A 279 19.61 -9.71 22.08
C ASN A 279 18.93 -8.96 23.26
N ARG A 280 17.61 -9.14 23.44
CA ARG A 280 16.86 -8.47 24.53
C ARG A 280 17.23 -9.00 25.92
N ILE A 281 17.46 -10.30 26.08
CA ILE A 281 17.91 -10.84 27.37
C ILE A 281 19.36 -10.45 27.65
N GLN A 282 20.25 -10.53 26.64
CA GLN A 282 21.64 -10.07 26.76
C GLN A 282 21.74 -8.60 27.17
N ALA A 283 20.91 -7.73 26.58
CA ALA A 283 20.83 -6.34 27.01
C ALA A 283 20.47 -6.22 28.49
N SER A 284 19.46 -6.98 28.96
CA SER A 284 19.05 -6.99 30.37
C SER A 284 20.14 -7.52 31.31
N GLU A 285 21.00 -8.42 30.83
CA GLU A 285 22.13 -8.99 31.57
C GLU A 285 23.33 -8.05 31.70
N THR A 286 23.46 -7.05 30.83
CA THR A 286 24.57 -6.07 30.92
C THR A 286 24.54 -5.28 32.24
N GLY A 287 23.35 -5.07 32.81
CA GLY A 287 23.17 -4.40 34.10
C GLY A 287 23.19 -5.32 35.33
N PHE A 288 23.36 -6.63 35.16
CA PHE A 288 23.31 -7.61 36.25
C PHE A 288 24.54 -7.51 37.15
N GLU A 289 25.73 -7.71 36.57
CA GLU A 289 27.01 -7.63 37.27
C GLU A 289 27.84 -6.51 36.64
N THR A 290 28.01 -5.43 37.39
CA THR A 290 28.84 -4.29 37.01
C THR A 290 29.83 -3.95 38.11
N VAL A 291 30.87 -3.20 37.80
CA VAL A 291 31.80 -2.67 38.80
C VAL A 291 32.01 -1.20 38.54
N GLU A 292 31.89 -0.39 39.59
CA GLU A 292 32.30 1.00 39.60
C GLU A 292 33.67 1.12 40.25
N ALA A 293 34.60 1.78 39.56
CA ALA A 293 36.00 1.85 39.98
C ALA A 293 36.57 3.26 39.82
N ARG A 294 37.66 3.53 40.56
CA ARG A 294 38.45 4.75 40.46
C ARG A 294 39.92 4.39 40.26
N SER A 295 40.64 5.19 39.48
CA SER A 295 42.02 4.88 39.11
C SER A 295 42.81 6.13 38.70
N THR A 296 44.14 6.02 38.72
CA THR A 296 45.06 7.00 38.12
C THR A 296 45.73 6.48 36.84
N VAL A 297 45.35 5.29 36.37
CA VAL A 297 45.90 4.64 35.16
C VAL A 297 45.40 5.37 33.91
N ARG A 298 46.33 5.96 33.15
CA ARG A 298 46.04 6.83 32.01
C ARG A 298 45.72 6.10 30.70
N THR A 299 45.96 4.80 30.62
CA THR A 299 45.84 3.96 29.41
C THR A 299 44.42 3.40 29.20
N LEU A 300 43.57 3.38 30.25
CA LEU A 300 42.24 2.77 30.24
C LEU A 300 41.27 3.47 29.28
N ALA A 301 40.69 2.76 28.31
CA ALA A 301 39.69 3.31 27.39
C ALA A 301 38.46 2.37 27.27
N PRO A 302 37.30 2.87 26.79
CA PRO A 302 36.13 2.04 26.51
C PRO A 302 36.45 0.85 25.62
N ALA A 303 35.70 -0.23 25.81
CA ALA A 303 35.84 -1.50 25.10
C ALA A 303 37.21 -2.19 25.22
N GLN A 304 38.15 -1.66 26.01
CA GLN A 304 39.37 -2.37 26.36
C GLN A 304 39.11 -3.40 27.44
N THR A 305 39.78 -4.54 27.29
CA THR A 305 39.72 -5.61 28.28
C THR A 305 40.88 -5.56 29.27
N ILE A 306 40.55 -5.65 30.57
CA ILE A 306 41.50 -5.55 31.68
C ILE A 306 41.31 -6.69 32.69
N VAL A 307 42.37 -6.99 33.45
CA VAL A 307 42.38 -7.92 34.57
C VAL A 307 43.01 -7.19 35.77
N PRO A 308 42.22 -6.84 36.79
CA PRO A 308 42.76 -6.28 38.03
C PRO A 308 43.68 -7.28 38.73
N GLN A 309 44.79 -6.80 39.28
CA GLN A 309 45.75 -7.60 40.05
C GLN A 309 45.79 -7.10 41.49
N ASP A 310 45.27 -7.90 42.42
CA ASP A 310 45.24 -7.57 43.84
C ASP A 310 46.64 -7.61 44.44
N VAL A 311 47.15 -6.45 44.83
CA VAL A 311 48.46 -6.36 45.49
C VAL A 311 48.35 -6.75 46.97
N ALA A 312 47.22 -6.44 47.62
CA ALA A 312 47.03 -6.70 49.05
C ALA A 312 46.82 -8.20 49.30
N LYS A 313 46.17 -8.89 48.36
CA LYS A 313 45.95 -10.33 48.40
C LYS A 313 46.20 -10.98 47.04
N PRO A 314 47.46 -11.30 46.67
CA PRO A 314 47.79 -11.88 45.35
C PRO A 314 47.09 -13.21 45.00
N SER A 315 46.53 -13.91 45.98
CA SER A 315 45.70 -15.10 45.75
C SER A 315 44.28 -14.80 45.27
N ASN A 316 43.85 -13.53 45.31
CA ASN A 316 42.58 -13.08 44.77
C ASN A 316 42.70 -12.94 43.24
N VAL A 317 42.00 -13.79 42.50
CA VAL A 317 42.02 -13.81 41.03
C VAL A 317 40.76 -13.14 40.50
N PHE A 318 40.92 -11.99 39.84
CA PHE A 318 39.82 -11.32 39.18
C PHE A 318 39.57 -11.93 37.78
N SER A 319 38.29 -12.04 37.42
CA SER A 319 37.89 -12.37 36.07
C SER A 319 38.16 -11.20 35.13
N LYS A 320 38.36 -11.50 33.84
CA LYS A 320 38.56 -10.51 32.78
C LYS A 320 37.33 -9.61 32.64
N GLN A 321 37.56 -8.30 32.68
CA GLN A 321 36.53 -7.26 32.61
C GLN A 321 36.71 -6.42 31.34
N VAL A 322 35.65 -5.76 30.88
CA VAL A 322 35.67 -4.78 29.78
C VAL A 322 35.20 -3.43 30.29
N VAL A 323 35.90 -2.35 29.94
CA VAL A 323 35.52 -0.97 30.30
C VAL A 323 34.29 -0.55 29.50
N THR A 324 33.18 -0.31 30.18
CA THR A 324 31.90 0.09 29.58
C THR A 324 31.75 1.60 29.53
N ALA A 325 32.25 2.30 30.53
CA ALA A 325 32.25 3.77 30.59
C ALA A 325 33.48 4.24 31.36
N ILE A 326 34.01 5.41 31.01
CA ILE A 326 35.08 6.05 31.76
C ILE A 326 34.95 7.57 31.65
N ARG A 327 35.11 8.22 32.80
CA ARG A 327 35.28 9.65 32.93
C ARG A 327 36.72 9.96 33.31
N HIS A 328 37.42 10.66 32.44
CA HIS A 328 38.76 11.18 32.70
C HIS A 328 38.67 12.59 33.25
N GLU A 329 39.49 12.93 34.25
CA GLU A 329 39.66 14.28 34.74
C GLU A 329 41.15 14.60 34.89
N ALA A 330 41.60 15.65 34.21
CA ALA A 330 42.97 16.12 34.25
C ALA A 330 43.02 17.64 34.48
N THR A 331 43.91 18.08 35.36
CA THR A 331 44.16 19.50 35.64
C THR A 331 45.64 19.81 35.55
N ASP A 332 45.98 20.93 34.91
CA ASP A 332 47.34 21.45 34.79
C ASP A 332 47.28 22.97 34.71
N ARG A 333 47.37 23.63 35.87
CA ARG A 333 47.36 25.10 35.97
C ARG A 333 48.77 25.67 36.10
N THR A 334 49.81 24.92 35.73
CA THR A 334 51.21 25.37 35.83
C THR A 334 51.55 26.53 34.88
N TYR A 335 50.57 27.13 34.19
CA TYR A 335 50.69 28.39 33.44
C TYR A 335 50.66 29.60 34.38
N GLU A 336 50.17 29.41 35.61
CA GLU A 336 50.07 30.43 36.64
C GLU A 336 51.12 30.24 37.73
N THR A 337 51.52 31.37 38.32
CA THR A 337 52.33 31.35 39.54
C THR A 337 51.46 30.81 40.68
N ASN A 338 51.86 29.69 41.31
CA ASN A 338 51.11 28.92 42.32
C ASN A 338 49.94 28.07 41.80
N GLY A 339 49.95 27.63 40.53
CA GLY A 339 48.91 26.78 39.94
C GLY A 339 48.80 25.33 40.47
N GLY A 340 49.53 24.96 41.52
CA GLY A 340 49.55 23.59 42.04
C GLY A 340 50.32 22.61 41.15
N GLN A 341 50.18 21.31 41.44
CA GLN A 341 50.79 20.22 40.67
C GLN A 341 49.79 19.65 39.66
N PRO A 342 50.24 19.23 38.46
CA PRO A 342 49.38 18.54 37.52
C PRO A 342 48.78 17.27 38.14
N ALA A 343 47.48 17.05 37.95
CA ALA A 343 46.77 15.91 38.53
C ALA A 343 45.88 15.23 37.49
N TYR A 344 45.84 13.88 37.54
CA TYR A 344 44.98 13.05 36.71
C TYR A 344 44.29 12.00 37.58
N ALA A 345 43.00 11.82 37.35
CA ALA A 345 42.22 10.72 37.88
C ALA A 345 41.17 10.28 36.85
N ASN A 346 40.65 9.08 37.02
CA ASN A 346 39.46 8.64 36.31
C ASN A 346 38.52 7.84 37.21
N THR A 347 37.25 7.85 36.83
CA THR A 347 36.22 6.95 37.34
C THR A 347 35.71 6.14 36.18
N PHE A 348 35.60 4.83 36.33
CA PHE A 348 35.21 3.97 35.22
C PHE A 348 34.32 2.83 35.69
N GLU A 349 33.54 2.33 34.75
CA GLU A 349 32.67 1.19 34.91
C GLU A 349 33.16 0.03 34.07
N VAL A 350 33.03 -1.18 34.59
CA VAL A 350 33.28 -2.41 33.84
C VAL A 350 32.16 -3.42 34.00
N MET A 351 32.09 -4.35 33.04
CA MET A 351 31.29 -5.57 33.11
C MET A 351 32.15 -6.78 32.74
N PRO A 352 31.71 -8.02 33.03
CA PRO A 352 32.42 -9.23 32.61
C PRO A 352 32.67 -9.25 31.09
N ALA A 353 33.93 -9.43 30.68
CA ALA A 353 34.32 -9.43 29.26
C ALA A 353 33.84 -10.68 28.49
N THR A 354 33.23 -11.64 29.18
CA THR A 354 32.63 -12.85 28.59
C THR A 354 31.26 -12.59 27.98
N ARG A 355 30.68 -11.39 28.18
CA ARG A 355 29.37 -11.00 27.66
C ARG A 355 29.49 -9.83 26.68
N PRO A 356 28.71 -9.82 25.59
CA PRO A 356 28.64 -8.66 24.71
C PRO A 356 27.97 -7.48 25.46
N ALA A 357 28.41 -6.26 25.17
CA ALA A 357 27.83 -5.03 25.71
C ALA A 357 26.56 -4.63 24.94
N THR A 358 25.69 -5.62 24.70
CA THR A 358 24.46 -5.49 23.90
C THR A 358 23.63 -4.33 24.45
N PRO A 359 23.29 -3.32 23.64
CA PRO A 359 22.62 -2.13 24.14
C PRO A 359 21.17 -2.42 24.52
N HIS A 360 20.67 -1.67 25.49
CA HIS A 360 19.24 -1.54 25.69
C HIS A 360 18.59 -0.74 24.54
N ARG A 361 17.34 -1.06 24.22
CA ARG A 361 16.50 -0.29 23.29
C ARG A 361 16.00 1.01 23.93
N THR A 362 16.89 1.99 24.05
CA THR A 362 16.61 3.29 24.67
C THR A 362 16.05 4.31 23.69
N VAL A 363 16.41 4.20 22.40
CA VAL A 363 15.87 5.11 21.38
C VAL A 363 14.44 4.72 21.07
N ARG A 364 13.53 5.67 21.25
CA ARG A 364 12.10 5.45 21.02
C ARG A 364 11.85 5.30 19.53
N ARG A 365 11.07 4.29 19.15
CA ARG A 365 10.60 4.16 17.78
C ARG A 365 9.58 5.25 17.46
N PRO A 366 9.63 5.81 16.24
CA PRO A 366 8.54 6.66 15.76
C PRO A 366 7.23 5.88 15.74
N LYS A 367 6.14 6.59 16.05
CA LYS A 367 4.77 6.07 15.95
C LYS A 367 3.91 7.04 15.18
N ILE A 368 3.23 6.54 14.15
CA ILE A 368 2.23 7.29 13.40
C ILE A 368 0.88 7.07 14.07
N VAL A 369 0.30 8.16 14.58
CA VAL A 369 -1.04 8.15 15.16
C VAL A 369 -2.04 8.46 14.06
N GLY A 370 -3.00 7.57 13.84
CA GLY A 370 -4.04 7.71 12.81
C GLY A 370 -3.60 7.23 11.43
N SER A 371 -4.28 7.72 10.40
CA SER A 371 -4.05 7.35 9.01
C SER A 371 -3.31 8.47 8.26
N GLN A 372 -2.55 8.08 7.23
CA GLN A 372 -1.90 9.00 6.30
C GLN A 372 -2.44 8.80 4.88
N ILE A 373 -2.25 9.80 4.04
CA ILE A 373 -2.59 9.73 2.62
C ILE A 373 -1.40 9.16 1.83
N ALA A 374 -1.69 8.29 0.86
CA ALA A 374 -0.73 7.82 -0.14
C ALA A 374 -1.42 7.66 -1.51
N LEU A 375 -0.64 7.67 -2.58
CA LEU A 375 -1.14 7.34 -3.92
C LEU A 375 -0.72 5.93 -4.32
N ILE A 376 -1.59 5.18 -4.97
CA ILE A 376 -1.24 3.87 -5.51
C ILE A 376 -0.18 4.04 -6.60
N ALA A 377 0.93 3.32 -6.44
CA ALA A 377 2.09 3.39 -7.30
C ALA A 377 2.21 2.12 -8.15
N GLY A 378 2.71 2.26 -9.37
CA GLY A 378 2.98 1.14 -10.26
C GLY A 378 3.86 1.55 -11.44
N PRO A 379 4.35 0.58 -12.22
CA PRO A 379 5.20 0.84 -13.38
C PRO A 379 4.52 1.75 -14.40
N SER A 380 5.33 2.52 -15.14
CA SER A 380 4.82 3.38 -16.21
C SER A 380 4.00 2.59 -17.23
N GLY A 381 2.82 3.11 -17.57
CA GLY A 381 1.89 2.49 -18.54
C GLY A 381 1.03 1.35 -17.97
N GLU A 382 1.19 0.99 -16.69
CA GLU A 382 0.35 0.00 -16.05
C GLU A 382 -0.78 0.67 -15.25
N GLU A 383 -1.99 0.12 -15.35
CA GLU A 383 -3.18 0.65 -14.67
C GLU A 383 -3.46 -0.12 -13.36
N ILE A 384 -3.12 -1.41 -13.33
CA ILE A 384 -3.35 -2.30 -12.18
C ILE A 384 -2.04 -3.01 -11.85
N PHE A 385 -1.48 -2.73 -10.67
CA PHE A 385 -0.24 -3.36 -10.21
C PHE A 385 -0.44 -4.03 -8.85
N THR A 386 -0.56 -5.36 -8.87
CA THR A 386 -0.94 -6.18 -7.71
C THR A 386 -0.18 -7.50 -7.68
N ASP A 387 -0.09 -8.11 -6.49
CA ASP A 387 0.43 -9.46 -6.31
C ASP A 387 -0.67 -10.51 -6.07
N GLN A 388 -0.27 -11.76 -5.80
CA GLN A 388 -1.16 -12.90 -5.55
C GLN A 388 -2.12 -12.75 -4.36
N PHE A 389 -1.84 -11.80 -3.45
CA PHE A 389 -2.67 -11.52 -2.28
C PHE A 389 -3.55 -10.27 -2.46
N GLY A 390 -3.58 -9.67 -3.64
CA GLY A 390 -4.28 -8.42 -3.87
C GLY A 390 -3.62 -7.21 -3.20
N ARG A 391 -2.32 -7.31 -2.88
CA ARG A 391 -1.55 -6.19 -2.30
C ARG A 391 -1.18 -5.21 -3.39
N VAL A 392 -1.07 -3.95 -3.02
CA VAL A 392 -0.67 -2.84 -3.90
C VAL A 392 0.61 -2.21 -3.39
N LYS A 393 1.22 -1.37 -4.22
CA LYS A 393 2.34 -0.52 -3.83
C LYS A 393 1.88 0.92 -3.76
N VAL A 394 2.48 1.72 -2.90
CA VAL A 394 2.07 3.13 -2.70
C VAL A 394 3.25 4.08 -2.63
N TRP A 395 3.04 5.30 -3.09
CA TRP A 395 3.93 6.43 -2.88
C TRP A 395 3.36 7.32 -1.77
N PHE A 396 4.19 7.63 -0.79
CA PHE A 396 3.86 8.56 0.29
C PHE A 396 4.29 9.98 -0.07
N PRO A 397 3.47 11.02 0.15
CA PRO A 397 3.83 12.41 -0.15
C PRO A 397 5.09 12.91 0.57
N TRP A 398 5.40 12.36 1.74
CA TRP A 398 6.63 12.70 2.49
C TRP A 398 7.88 12.00 1.95
N ASP A 399 7.75 10.96 1.10
CA ASP A 399 8.90 10.32 0.47
C ASP A 399 9.34 11.14 -0.75
N ARG A 400 10.29 12.03 -0.48
CA ARG A 400 10.86 12.97 -1.45
C ARG A 400 11.82 12.31 -2.45
N ARG A 401 12.28 11.08 -2.18
CA ARG A 401 13.31 10.37 -2.96
C ARG A 401 12.72 9.31 -3.89
N ALA A 402 11.43 8.99 -3.73
CA ALA A 402 10.75 7.99 -4.53
C ALA A 402 10.61 8.39 -6.01
N LYS A 403 10.76 7.39 -6.88
CA LYS A 403 10.45 7.43 -8.32
C LYS A 403 8.96 7.35 -8.60
N LYS A 404 8.16 6.94 -7.60
CA LYS A 404 6.70 6.77 -7.67
C LYS A 404 6.21 5.64 -8.58
N ASP A 405 7.13 4.80 -9.08
CA ASP A 405 6.84 3.64 -9.94
C ASP A 405 6.57 2.35 -9.14
N GLY A 406 6.55 2.45 -7.80
CA GLY A 406 6.40 1.32 -6.89
C GLY A 406 7.70 0.55 -6.60
N SER A 407 8.84 0.94 -7.17
CA SER A 407 10.12 0.28 -6.84
C SER A 407 10.64 0.65 -5.44
N ASP A 408 10.25 1.83 -4.92
CA ASP A 408 10.73 2.38 -3.64
C ASP A 408 9.88 1.99 -2.41
N THR A 409 8.94 1.05 -2.59
CA THR A 409 8.04 0.60 -1.52
C THR A 409 7.80 -0.92 -1.58
N ILE A 410 7.26 -1.46 -0.48
CA ILE A 410 6.84 -2.86 -0.38
C ILE A 410 5.41 -3.08 -0.87
N TRP A 411 5.02 -4.36 -0.93
CA TRP A 411 3.64 -4.76 -1.11
C TRP A 411 2.83 -4.56 0.16
N ILE A 412 1.78 -3.76 0.08
CA ILE A 412 0.91 -3.33 1.18
C ILE A 412 -0.46 -3.97 1.02
N ARG A 413 -0.97 -4.55 2.11
CA ARG A 413 -2.30 -5.19 2.14
C ARG A 413 -3.40 -4.15 2.01
N VAL A 414 -4.46 -4.50 1.27
CA VAL A 414 -5.64 -3.66 1.07
C VAL A 414 -6.81 -4.23 1.86
N GLY A 415 -7.42 -3.40 2.69
CA GLY A 415 -8.68 -3.71 3.37
C GLY A 415 -9.80 -3.92 2.36
N GLN A 416 -10.48 -5.06 2.45
CA GLN A 416 -11.66 -5.36 1.65
C GLN A 416 -12.90 -5.34 2.57
N PRO A 417 -14.08 -4.92 2.09
CA PRO A 417 -15.30 -4.92 2.92
C PRO A 417 -15.69 -6.31 3.45
N TRP A 418 -15.37 -7.36 2.70
CA TRP A 418 -15.65 -8.75 3.07
C TRP A 418 -14.63 -9.70 2.45
N ALA A 419 -13.90 -10.48 3.25
CA ALA A 419 -12.86 -11.39 2.77
C ALA A 419 -12.98 -12.77 3.43
N GLY A 420 -13.40 -13.77 2.66
CA GLY A 420 -13.48 -15.18 3.05
C GLY A 420 -12.52 -16.07 2.25
N SER A 421 -12.48 -17.35 2.59
CA SER A 421 -11.63 -18.34 1.90
C SER A 421 -12.16 -18.60 0.48
N THR A 422 -11.65 -17.86 -0.51
CA THR A 422 -12.06 -17.87 -1.95
C THR A 422 -13.46 -17.32 -2.23
N TRP A 423 -14.01 -16.50 -1.34
CA TRP A 423 -15.30 -15.82 -1.53
C TRP A 423 -15.27 -14.47 -0.80
N GLY A 424 -16.11 -13.53 -1.21
CA GLY A 424 -16.13 -12.16 -0.67
C GLY A 424 -15.97 -11.09 -1.74
N HIS A 425 -15.60 -9.88 -1.32
CA HIS A 425 -15.35 -8.74 -2.19
C HIS A 425 -13.87 -8.66 -2.54
N GLN A 426 -13.57 -8.31 -3.80
CA GLN A 426 -12.21 -8.02 -4.23
C GLN A 426 -12.24 -6.81 -5.17
N VAL A 427 -11.85 -5.65 -4.65
CA VAL A 427 -11.62 -4.44 -5.44
C VAL A 427 -10.16 -4.07 -5.32
N ILE A 428 -9.44 -4.17 -6.43
CA ILE A 428 -8.00 -3.87 -6.49
C ILE A 428 -7.84 -2.39 -6.85
N PRO A 429 -7.23 -1.57 -5.96
CA PRO A 429 -6.94 -0.18 -6.28
C PRO A 429 -6.08 -0.05 -7.54
N ARG A 430 -6.35 0.97 -8.36
CA ARG A 430 -5.59 1.26 -9.59
C ARG A 430 -4.51 2.29 -9.33
N VAL A 431 -3.46 2.27 -10.15
CA VAL A 431 -2.36 3.23 -10.08
C VAL A 431 -2.91 4.66 -10.20
N GLY A 432 -2.44 5.56 -9.34
CA GLY A 432 -2.87 6.95 -9.27
C GLY A 432 -4.03 7.24 -8.31
N MET A 433 -4.75 6.22 -7.83
CA MET A 433 -5.82 6.44 -6.85
C MET A 433 -5.28 6.90 -5.49
N GLU A 434 -5.98 7.81 -4.83
CA GLU A 434 -5.69 8.22 -3.47
C GLU A 434 -6.22 7.21 -2.43
N CYS A 435 -5.39 6.88 -1.45
CA CYS A 435 -5.71 5.91 -0.42
C CYS A 435 -5.30 6.36 0.98
N LEU A 436 -6.03 5.88 1.99
CA LEU A 436 -5.69 6.03 3.39
C LEU A 436 -4.87 4.83 3.86
N ILE A 437 -3.70 5.10 4.41
CA ILE A 437 -2.77 4.13 5.01
C ILE A 437 -2.89 4.21 6.51
N SER A 438 -3.19 3.07 7.13
CA SER A 438 -3.08 2.88 8.57
C SER A 438 -1.87 2.01 8.88
N TYR A 439 -1.43 2.03 10.14
CA TYR A 439 -0.18 1.39 10.57
C TYR A 439 -0.45 0.45 11.74
N GLN A 440 -0.03 -0.80 11.63
CA GLN A 440 -0.25 -1.78 12.70
C GLN A 440 0.51 -1.33 13.96
N GLU A 441 -0.19 -1.15 15.09
CA GLU A 441 0.37 -0.58 16.33
C GLU A 441 0.99 0.84 16.17
N GLY A 442 0.64 1.55 15.08
CA GLY A 442 1.25 2.83 14.72
C GLY A 442 2.67 2.71 14.17
N ASP A 443 3.16 1.50 13.87
CA ASP A 443 4.51 1.24 13.39
C ASP A 443 4.67 1.66 11.92
N PRO A 444 5.53 2.66 11.60
CA PRO A 444 5.76 3.10 10.22
C PRO A 444 6.20 1.97 9.28
N ASP A 445 6.80 0.91 9.82
CA ASP A 445 7.28 -0.25 9.06
C ASP A 445 6.15 -1.23 8.69
N ARG A 446 4.91 -1.00 9.16
CA ARG A 446 3.77 -1.92 8.96
C ARG A 446 2.52 -1.22 8.42
N PRO A 447 2.59 -0.65 7.20
CA PRO A 447 1.45 -0.01 6.58
C PRO A 447 0.41 -1.03 6.07
N PHE A 448 -0.85 -0.63 6.05
CA PHE A 448 -1.95 -1.29 5.34
C PHE A 448 -2.94 -0.25 4.81
N VAL A 449 -3.46 -0.46 3.60
CA VAL A 449 -4.47 0.41 3.00
C VAL A 449 -5.82 0.11 3.66
N THR A 450 -6.47 1.13 4.21
CA THR A 450 -7.77 1.01 4.89
C THR A 450 -8.94 1.50 4.06
N ALA A 451 -8.74 2.48 3.20
CA ALA A 451 -9.78 3.04 2.35
C ALA A 451 -9.19 3.70 1.11
N LEU A 452 -10.03 3.88 0.10
CA LEU A 452 -9.76 4.77 -1.04
C LEU A 452 -10.61 6.02 -0.87
N VAL A 453 -10.09 7.16 -1.29
CA VAL A 453 -10.79 8.44 -1.19
C VAL A 453 -10.87 9.09 -2.58
N PRO A 454 -12.04 9.62 -2.97
CA PRO A 454 -12.14 10.40 -4.20
C PRO A 454 -11.31 11.67 -4.11
N ASP A 455 -10.74 12.08 -5.24
CA ASP A 455 -9.91 13.27 -5.35
C ASP A 455 -10.24 14.02 -6.66
N PRO A 456 -9.73 15.25 -6.89
CA PRO A 456 -10.05 16.00 -8.10
C PRO A 456 -9.63 15.32 -9.42
N THR A 457 -8.65 14.42 -9.39
CA THR A 457 -8.20 13.60 -10.53
C THR A 457 -8.97 12.29 -10.65
N ASN A 458 -9.48 11.75 -9.54
CA ASN A 458 -10.36 10.58 -9.47
C ASN A 458 -11.69 10.93 -8.79
N PRO A 459 -12.58 11.70 -9.46
CA PRO A 459 -13.83 12.15 -8.86
C PRO A 459 -14.84 11.00 -8.69
N PRO A 460 -15.90 11.20 -7.88
CA PRO A 460 -17.02 10.27 -7.80
C PRO A 460 -17.65 9.98 -9.18
N PRO A 461 -18.26 8.80 -9.40
CA PRO A 461 -18.80 8.41 -10.72
C PRO A 461 -19.87 9.35 -11.29
N TYR A 462 -20.60 10.06 -10.43
CA TYR A 462 -21.59 11.05 -10.82
C TYR A 462 -21.27 12.40 -10.17
N PRO A 463 -21.51 13.53 -10.86
CA PRO A 463 -21.30 14.85 -10.29
C PRO A 463 -22.11 15.07 -9.01
N LEU A 464 -21.43 15.52 -7.95
CA LEU A 464 -22.01 15.91 -6.68
C LEU A 464 -21.93 17.44 -6.51
N PRO A 465 -22.92 18.08 -5.86
CA PRO A 465 -23.99 17.49 -5.04
C PRO A 465 -25.30 17.15 -5.78
N THR A 466 -25.36 17.32 -7.11
CA THR A 466 -26.58 17.10 -7.91
C THR A 466 -27.17 15.70 -7.71
N ASN A 467 -26.33 14.67 -7.75
CA ASN A 467 -26.74 13.26 -7.67
C ASN A 467 -26.63 12.67 -6.25
N LYS A 468 -26.90 13.45 -5.20
CA LYS A 468 -26.71 13.06 -3.79
C LYS A 468 -27.58 11.88 -3.30
N THR A 469 -28.65 11.54 -4.04
CA THR A 469 -29.56 10.42 -3.74
C THR A 469 -29.17 9.12 -4.43
N ARG A 470 -28.05 9.10 -5.18
CA ARG A 470 -27.59 7.92 -5.92
C ARG A 470 -26.52 7.15 -5.15
N MET A 471 -26.66 5.83 -5.14
CA MET A 471 -25.62 4.88 -4.75
C MET A 471 -25.14 4.12 -5.99
N THR A 472 -23.82 3.99 -6.16
CA THR A 472 -23.24 3.49 -7.41
C THR A 472 -22.07 2.54 -7.18
N PHE A 473 -22.10 1.40 -7.87
CA PHE A 473 -20.97 0.50 -8.05
C PHE A 473 -20.62 0.48 -9.54
N ARG A 474 -19.65 1.31 -9.94
CA ARG A 474 -19.19 1.42 -11.33
C ARG A 474 -17.74 0.92 -11.45
N SER A 475 -17.49 0.03 -12.41
CA SER A 475 -16.13 -0.40 -12.78
C SER A 475 -15.58 0.46 -13.92
N ASN A 476 -14.31 0.28 -14.29
CA ASN A 476 -13.77 0.82 -15.54
C ASN A 476 -13.13 -0.31 -16.36
N SER A 477 -13.33 -0.34 -17.66
CA SER A 477 -12.76 -1.38 -18.52
C SER A 477 -11.24 -1.23 -18.55
N TYR A 478 -10.51 -2.34 -18.39
CA TYR A 478 -9.06 -2.29 -18.30
C TYR A 478 -8.45 -1.97 -19.67
N LYS A 479 -7.57 -0.97 -19.73
CA LYS A 479 -6.91 -0.54 -20.98
C LYS A 479 -7.87 -0.35 -22.17
N SER A 480 -9.10 0.07 -21.89
CA SER A 480 -10.17 0.29 -22.88
C SER A 480 -11.22 1.27 -22.34
N SER A 481 -12.10 1.76 -23.21
CA SER A 481 -13.21 2.63 -22.83
C SER A 481 -14.46 1.83 -22.44
N GLY A 482 -15.19 2.30 -21.43
CA GLY A 482 -16.48 1.75 -21.03
C GLY A 482 -16.49 1.17 -19.61
N PHE A 483 -17.67 0.80 -19.10
CA PHE A 483 -17.83 0.43 -17.70
C PHE A 483 -18.93 -0.62 -17.50
N ASN A 484 -18.90 -1.30 -16.35
CA ASN A 484 -20.06 -2.04 -15.85
C ASN A 484 -20.60 -1.28 -14.64
N GLU A 485 -21.90 -1.30 -14.44
CA GLU A 485 -22.51 -0.53 -13.37
C GLU A 485 -23.73 -1.21 -12.76
N MET A 486 -23.83 -1.07 -11.43
CA MET A 486 -25.04 -1.25 -10.66
C MET A 486 -25.29 0.03 -9.87
N ALA A 487 -26.42 0.70 -10.12
CA ALA A 487 -26.78 1.94 -9.45
C ALA A 487 -28.22 1.91 -8.92
N PHE A 488 -28.43 2.62 -7.81
CA PHE A 488 -29.70 2.76 -7.12
C PHE A 488 -29.98 4.26 -6.96
N GLU A 489 -31.13 4.71 -7.45
CA GLU A 489 -31.65 6.06 -7.27
C GLU A 489 -32.78 6.02 -6.25
N ASP A 490 -32.64 6.85 -5.22
CA ASP A 490 -33.60 6.96 -4.12
C ASP A 490 -34.36 8.31 -4.14
N ALA A 491 -34.26 9.09 -5.23
CA ALA A 491 -35.07 10.28 -5.41
C ALA A 491 -36.57 9.94 -5.43
N THR A 492 -37.33 10.56 -4.54
CA THR A 492 -38.77 10.28 -4.36
C THR A 492 -39.56 10.50 -5.65
N GLY A 493 -40.29 9.46 -6.09
CA GLY A 493 -41.09 9.49 -7.32
C GLY A 493 -40.25 9.29 -8.60
N ALA A 494 -38.95 9.08 -8.46
CA ALA A 494 -38.01 8.78 -9.53
C ALA A 494 -37.06 7.62 -9.16
N GLU A 495 -37.49 6.74 -8.24
CA GLU A 495 -36.69 5.63 -7.78
C GLU A 495 -36.36 4.67 -8.94
N ASN A 496 -35.10 4.23 -9.02
CA ASN A 496 -34.66 3.37 -10.13
C ASN A 496 -33.50 2.46 -9.72
N MET A 497 -33.50 1.24 -10.25
CA MET A 497 -32.36 0.34 -10.22
C MET A 497 -31.81 0.18 -11.64
N PHE A 498 -30.56 0.58 -11.85
CA PHE A 498 -29.90 0.54 -13.14
C PHE A 498 -28.79 -0.51 -13.14
N PHE A 499 -28.83 -1.38 -14.15
CA PHE A 499 -27.78 -2.37 -14.40
C PHE A 499 -27.26 -2.17 -15.83
N HIS A 500 -25.95 -1.97 -15.95
CA HIS A 500 -25.27 -1.85 -17.23
C HIS A 500 -24.12 -2.85 -17.31
N ALA A 501 -24.09 -3.61 -18.39
CA ALA A 501 -22.98 -4.49 -18.75
C ALA A 501 -22.33 -3.97 -20.04
N GLN A 502 -21.02 -3.71 -19.99
CA GLN A 502 -20.27 -3.21 -21.15
C GLN A 502 -20.31 -4.18 -22.34
N LYS A 503 -20.44 -5.48 -22.06
CA LYS A 503 -20.42 -6.54 -23.07
C LYS A 503 -21.45 -7.63 -22.78
N ASP A 504 -21.08 -8.62 -21.99
CA ASP A 504 -21.91 -9.80 -21.73
C ASP A 504 -22.57 -9.68 -20.35
N HIS A 505 -23.89 -9.86 -20.28
CA HIS A 505 -24.63 -10.02 -19.02
C HIS A 505 -25.13 -11.46 -18.91
N THR A 506 -24.59 -12.21 -17.95
CA THR A 506 -24.99 -13.61 -17.71
C THR A 506 -25.62 -13.73 -16.33
N THR A 507 -26.84 -14.27 -16.28
CA THR A 507 -27.53 -14.60 -15.04
C THR A 507 -27.72 -16.12 -14.96
N ARG A 508 -27.31 -16.72 -13.84
CA ARG A 508 -27.48 -18.16 -13.56
C ARG A 508 -28.22 -18.33 -12.25
N ILE A 509 -29.33 -19.07 -12.30
CA ILE A 509 -30.22 -19.31 -11.15
C ILE A 509 -30.38 -20.81 -11.02
N GLU A 510 -29.95 -21.37 -9.89
CA GLU A 510 -29.90 -22.82 -9.68
C GLU A 510 -31.25 -23.46 -9.34
N ASN A 511 -32.23 -22.65 -8.92
CA ASN A 511 -33.54 -23.16 -8.50
C ASN A 511 -34.68 -22.38 -9.15
N ASN A 512 -35.22 -21.37 -8.46
CA ASN A 512 -36.40 -20.63 -8.91
C ASN A 512 -36.07 -19.17 -9.18
N GLN A 513 -36.52 -18.66 -10.33
CA GLN A 513 -36.58 -17.23 -10.61
C GLN A 513 -38.04 -16.76 -10.56
N THR A 514 -38.30 -15.63 -9.92
CA THR A 514 -39.61 -14.98 -9.93
C THR A 514 -39.42 -13.52 -10.33
N LEU A 515 -40.21 -13.07 -11.31
CA LEU A 515 -40.27 -11.68 -11.74
C LEU A 515 -41.72 -11.21 -11.64
N SER A 516 -41.93 -10.13 -10.88
CA SER A 516 -43.23 -9.47 -10.75
C SER A 516 -43.06 -7.99 -11.05
N VAL A 517 -43.85 -7.48 -12.00
CA VAL A 517 -43.80 -6.08 -12.43
C VAL A 517 -45.19 -5.48 -12.24
N GLY A 518 -45.28 -4.47 -11.37
CA GLY A 518 -46.58 -3.89 -10.97
C GLY A 518 -47.25 -3.01 -12.04
N ALA A 519 -46.49 -2.55 -13.03
CA ALA A 519 -46.98 -1.73 -14.14
C ALA A 519 -46.65 -2.39 -15.48
N ASN A 520 -45.54 -1.97 -16.12
CA ASN A 520 -45.21 -2.38 -17.48
C ASN A 520 -43.81 -2.97 -17.56
N GLN A 521 -43.65 -4.03 -18.38
CA GLN A 521 -42.35 -4.61 -18.74
C GLN A 521 -42.12 -4.47 -20.23
N ALA A 522 -40.94 -4.00 -20.62
CA ALA A 522 -40.50 -3.97 -22.00
C ALA A 522 -39.15 -4.70 -22.15
N SER A 523 -38.95 -5.36 -23.29
CA SER A 523 -37.71 -6.07 -23.62
C SER A 523 -37.40 -5.87 -25.09
N VAL A 524 -36.15 -5.53 -25.39
CA VAL A 524 -35.66 -5.25 -26.74
C VAL A 524 -34.40 -6.05 -26.97
N VAL A 525 -34.39 -6.88 -28.01
CA VAL A 525 -33.23 -7.68 -28.41
C VAL A 525 -32.84 -7.27 -29.82
N GLY A 526 -31.66 -6.67 -29.96
CA GLY A 526 -31.21 -6.12 -31.25
C GLY A 526 -30.78 -7.16 -32.29
N GLN A 527 -30.62 -8.42 -31.89
CA GLN A 527 -30.22 -9.53 -32.76
C GLN A 527 -31.14 -10.73 -32.47
N ASN A 528 -30.60 -11.84 -31.97
CA ASN A 528 -31.36 -13.07 -31.76
C ASN A 528 -31.77 -13.24 -30.30
N GLN A 529 -33.02 -13.63 -30.08
CA GLN A 529 -33.51 -14.13 -28.79
C GLN A 529 -33.77 -15.65 -28.90
N SER A 530 -33.22 -16.42 -27.96
CA SER A 530 -33.46 -17.85 -27.84
C SER A 530 -33.97 -18.18 -26.45
N VAL A 531 -35.06 -18.94 -26.37
CA VAL A 531 -35.67 -19.37 -25.11
C VAL A 531 -35.90 -20.87 -25.16
N THR A 532 -35.31 -21.60 -24.22
CA THR A 532 -35.46 -23.05 -24.08
C THR A 532 -36.03 -23.37 -22.72
N VAL A 533 -37.18 -24.05 -22.70
CA VAL A 533 -37.82 -24.54 -21.47
C VAL A 533 -37.86 -26.06 -21.53
N GLY A 534 -37.27 -26.72 -20.51
CA GLY A 534 -37.12 -28.17 -20.51
C GLY A 534 -38.40 -28.96 -20.25
N GLN A 535 -39.44 -28.30 -19.75
CA GLN A 535 -40.76 -28.89 -19.47
C GLN A 535 -41.86 -28.00 -20.08
N ASN A 536 -42.68 -27.35 -19.25
CA ASN A 536 -43.83 -26.59 -19.69
C ASN A 536 -43.55 -25.09 -19.71
N MET A 537 -43.87 -24.44 -20.83
CA MET A 537 -43.92 -22.99 -20.96
C MET A 537 -45.39 -22.56 -21.07
N THR A 538 -45.83 -21.62 -20.24
CA THR A 538 -47.20 -21.12 -20.21
C THR A 538 -47.18 -19.59 -20.25
N PHE A 539 -47.93 -19.02 -21.19
CA PHE A 539 -48.19 -17.58 -21.25
C PHE A 539 -49.69 -17.35 -21.08
N GLU A 540 -50.04 -16.47 -20.16
CA GLU A 540 -51.41 -16.04 -19.93
C GLU A 540 -51.46 -14.52 -19.96
N ALA A 541 -52.42 -13.96 -20.69
CA ALA A 541 -52.65 -12.52 -20.75
C ALA A 541 -54.11 -12.22 -20.43
N GLY A 542 -54.33 -11.29 -19.50
CA GLY A 542 -55.69 -10.93 -19.06
C GLY A 542 -56.52 -10.15 -20.08
N LYS A 543 -55.92 -9.64 -21.17
CA LYS A 543 -56.61 -8.91 -22.25
C LYS A 543 -56.24 -9.45 -23.63
N SER A 544 -55.11 -9.03 -24.19
CA SER A 544 -54.71 -9.34 -25.56
C SER A 544 -53.24 -9.74 -25.66
N ILE A 545 -52.92 -10.68 -26.54
CA ILE A 545 -51.56 -11.01 -26.99
C ILE A 545 -51.47 -10.71 -28.48
N ASN A 546 -50.50 -9.89 -28.88
CA ASN A 546 -50.23 -9.56 -30.27
C ASN A 546 -48.81 -10.00 -30.64
N PHE A 547 -48.67 -10.78 -31.71
CA PHE A 547 -47.37 -11.12 -32.30
C PHE A 547 -47.27 -10.52 -33.70
N THR A 548 -46.14 -9.89 -34.00
CA THR A 548 -45.81 -9.39 -35.33
C THR A 548 -44.49 -10.00 -35.76
N ILE A 549 -44.49 -10.73 -36.88
CA ILE A 549 -43.34 -11.50 -37.39
C ILE A 549 -43.13 -11.14 -38.87
N GLY A 550 -41.93 -10.71 -39.24
CA GLY A 550 -41.56 -10.36 -40.63
C GLY A 550 -40.62 -9.15 -40.74
N SER A 551 -40.03 -8.91 -41.91
CA SER A 551 -39.19 -7.73 -42.18
C SER A 551 -40.06 -6.48 -42.26
N THR A 552 -40.30 -5.84 -41.14
CA THR A 552 -40.92 -4.51 -41.11
C THR A 552 -39.85 -3.48 -41.45
N GLY A 553 -39.76 -3.08 -42.73
CA GLY A 553 -39.18 -1.78 -43.06
C GLY A 553 -39.90 -0.68 -42.27
N ALA A 554 -39.18 0.35 -41.83
CA ALA A 554 -39.60 1.55 -41.08
C ALA A 554 -40.46 1.37 -39.79
N GLY A 555 -41.09 0.22 -39.55
CA GLY A 555 -41.99 -0.06 -38.43
C GLY A 555 -41.30 -0.44 -37.11
N VAL A 556 -39.98 -0.71 -37.14
CA VAL A 556 -39.21 -1.03 -35.94
C VAL A 556 -39.15 0.15 -34.97
N ALA A 557 -39.19 1.40 -35.47
CA ALA A 557 -39.24 2.60 -34.65
C ALA A 557 -40.55 2.71 -33.84
N GLY A 558 -41.68 2.28 -34.40
CA GLY A 558 -42.99 2.30 -33.72
C GLY A 558 -43.11 1.30 -32.56
N LEU A 559 -42.37 0.18 -32.63
CA LEU A 559 -42.30 -0.84 -31.57
C LEU A 559 -41.47 -0.39 -30.36
N MET A 560 -40.62 0.64 -30.51
CA MET A 560 -39.81 1.22 -29.42
C MET A 560 -40.51 2.39 -28.70
N ALA A 561 -41.63 2.90 -29.23
CA ALA A 561 -42.38 4.00 -28.62
C ALA A 561 -42.86 3.73 -27.17
N PRO A 562 -43.28 2.50 -26.78
CA PRO A 562 -43.62 2.20 -25.40
C PRO A 562 -42.39 2.21 -24.48
N VAL A 563 -41.21 1.85 -24.98
CA VAL A 563 -39.96 1.91 -24.21
C VAL A 563 -39.59 3.37 -23.91
N ALA A 564 -39.77 4.27 -24.87
CA ALA A 564 -39.54 5.71 -24.66
C ALA A 564 -40.50 6.32 -23.63
N GLY A 565 -41.77 5.87 -23.60
CA GLY A 565 -42.77 6.34 -22.62
C GLY A 565 -42.62 5.78 -21.21
N LEU A 566 -41.98 4.61 -21.06
CA LEU A 566 -41.72 3.97 -19.77
C LEU A 566 -40.40 4.39 -19.13
N ALA A 567 -39.52 5.05 -19.89
CA ALA A 567 -38.12 5.20 -19.56
C ALA A 567 -37.65 6.65 -19.39
N SER A 568 -38.47 7.61 -18.98
CA SER A 568 -37.94 8.96 -18.74
C SER A 568 -36.75 8.91 -17.75
N VAL A 569 -36.90 8.22 -16.62
CA VAL A 569 -35.81 8.11 -15.62
C VAL A 569 -34.70 7.16 -16.05
N THR A 570 -35.02 5.97 -16.61
CA THR A 570 -34.00 4.97 -17.00
C THR A 570 -33.23 5.38 -18.27
N ALA A 571 -33.88 6.02 -19.25
CA ALA A 571 -33.21 6.56 -20.42
C ALA A 571 -32.38 7.80 -20.06
N THR A 572 -32.83 8.63 -19.11
CA THR A 572 -32.00 9.70 -18.54
C THR A 572 -30.77 9.12 -17.85
N MET A 573 -30.90 8.06 -17.05
CA MET A 573 -29.75 7.39 -16.41
C MET A 573 -28.78 6.76 -17.42
N LEU A 574 -29.29 6.12 -18.46
CA LEU A 574 -28.47 5.60 -19.55
C LEU A 574 -27.76 6.73 -20.31
N GLY A 575 -28.47 7.82 -20.62
CA GLY A 575 -27.90 8.99 -21.30
C GLY A 575 -26.85 9.71 -20.45
N GLU A 576 -27.12 9.93 -19.16
CA GLU A 576 -26.17 10.55 -18.23
C GLU A 576 -24.94 9.66 -18.01
N SER A 577 -25.12 8.35 -17.85
CA SER A 577 -23.99 7.42 -17.65
C SER A 577 -23.14 7.27 -18.92
N LEU A 578 -23.74 7.21 -20.11
CA LEU A 578 -23.02 7.17 -21.39
C LEU A 578 -22.33 8.50 -21.73
N GLY A 579 -22.96 9.63 -21.41
CA GLY A 579 -22.37 10.96 -21.58
C GLY A 579 -21.12 11.16 -20.70
N LEU A 580 -21.16 10.71 -19.44
CA LEU A 580 -20.02 10.79 -18.53
C LEU A 580 -18.89 9.81 -18.87
N GLY A 581 -19.21 8.64 -19.43
CA GLY A 581 -18.22 7.64 -19.85
C GLY A 581 -17.42 8.02 -21.11
N GLY A 582 -17.89 9.02 -21.88
CA GLY A 582 -17.25 9.46 -23.13
C GLY A 582 -16.16 10.52 -22.97
N GLU A 583 -16.15 11.30 -21.88
CA GLU A 583 -15.28 12.49 -21.77
C GLU A 583 -14.05 12.34 -20.87
N GLN A 584 -13.92 11.28 -20.05
CA GLN A 584 -12.91 11.23 -18.98
C GLN A 584 -11.66 10.36 -19.23
N GLY A 585 -11.30 10.14 -20.50
CA GLY A 585 -10.09 9.42 -20.90
C GLY A 585 -8.93 10.36 -21.29
N GLY A 586 -8.34 11.11 -20.35
CA GLY A 586 -7.19 11.97 -20.68
C GLY A 586 -6.32 12.46 -19.52
N SER A 587 -5.14 11.86 -19.33
CA SER A 587 -3.87 12.50 -18.91
C SER A 587 -2.72 11.48 -19.10
N SER A 588 -1.45 11.74 -19.43
CA SER A 588 -0.67 12.94 -19.78
C SER A 588 0.74 12.48 -20.26
N SER A 589 1.26 12.95 -21.41
CA SER A 589 2.70 13.29 -21.69
C SER A 589 3.02 13.52 -23.19
N PRO A 590 4.14 14.22 -23.55
CA PRO A 590 4.11 15.37 -24.47
C PRO A 590 4.51 15.11 -25.93
N SER A 591 3.99 16.00 -26.79
CA SER A 591 4.49 16.44 -28.10
C SER A 591 5.23 15.44 -29.00
N ALA A 592 4.53 14.94 -30.03
CA ALA A 592 5.10 14.71 -31.35
C ALA A 592 4.00 14.78 -32.42
N SER A 593 4.12 15.75 -33.30
CA SER A 593 3.33 15.88 -34.53
C SER A 593 3.69 14.78 -35.51
N ALA A 594 2.75 13.87 -35.79
CA ALA A 594 2.79 13.05 -37.00
C ALA A 594 1.36 12.62 -37.38
N SER A 595 1.03 12.93 -38.63
CA SER A 595 -0.18 12.60 -39.36
C SER A 595 -0.45 11.11 -39.45
N SER A 596 -1.70 10.69 -39.20
CA SER A 596 -2.21 9.40 -39.68
C SER A 596 -3.69 9.47 -40.00
N GLU A 597 -3.99 9.27 -41.28
CA GLU A 597 -5.29 8.86 -41.81
C GLU A 597 -5.75 7.58 -41.10
N GLY A 598 -7.03 7.50 -40.71
CA GLY A 598 -7.58 6.32 -40.04
C GLY A 598 -8.99 6.54 -39.50
N THR A 599 -9.98 6.43 -40.39
CA THR A 599 -11.40 6.06 -40.18
C THR A 599 -12.00 6.26 -38.78
N ALA A 600 -12.72 7.38 -38.61
CA ALA A 600 -13.58 7.65 -37.46
C ALA A 600 -14.87 6.80 -37.49
N LEU A 601 -15.18 6.15 -36.35
CA LEU A 601 -16.51 5.66 -36.01
C LEU A 601 -17.44 6.86 -35.77
N PRO A 602 -18.62 6.97 -36.42
CA PRO A 602 -19.49 8.11 -36.21
C PRO A 602 -20.25 8.02 -34.87
N ASP A 603 -20.27 9.18 -34.22
CA ASP A 603 -21.07 9.59 -33.08
C ASP A 603 -22.51 9.04 -33.10
N LEU A 604 -22.79 8.11 -32.19
CA LEU A 604 -24.07 7.41 -32.06
C LEU A 604 -25.17 8.35 -31.51
N ALA A 605 -24.81 9.42 -30.81
CA ALA A 605 -25.76 10.43 -30.32
C ALA A 605 -26.27 11.30 -31.48
N GLY A 606 -25.35 11.76 -32.34
CA GLY A 606 -25.69 12.45 -33.58
C GLY A 606 -26.43 11.56 -34.59
N ALA A 607 -26.15 10.26 -34.61
CA ALA A 607 -26.89 9.30 -35.45
C ALA A 607 -28.34 9.10 -35.00
N LEU A 608 -28.62 9.13 -33.69
CA LEU A 608 -29.99 9.06 -33.17
C LEU A 608 -30.78 10.34 -33.46
N GLU A 609 -30.18 11.51 -33.27
CA GLU A 609 -30.82 12.80 -33.55
C GLU A 609 -31.12 12.98 -35.05
N LYS A 610 -30.20 12.55 -35.92
CA LYS A 610 -30.37 12.60 -37.38
C LYS A 610 -31.39 11.58 -37.90
N THR A 611 -31.56 10.45 -37.20
CA THR A 611 -32.62 9.47 -37.50
C THR A 611 -33.99 9.94 -36.98
N LEU A 612 -34.01 10.81 -35.99
CA LEU A 612 -35.24 11.45 -35.46
C LEU A 612 -35.68 12.69 -36.24
N THR A 613 -34.78 13.37 -36.97
CA THR A 613 -35.09 14.66 -37.62
C THR A 613 -34.84 14.73 -39.13
N GLY A 614 -34.07 13.83 -39.74
CA GLY A 614 -33.62 13.97 -41.12
C GLY A 614 -34.15 12.90 -42.08
N GLY A 615 -35.33 13.13 -42.67
CA GLY A 615 -35.79 12.28 -43.79
C GLY A 615 -37.26 12.39 -44.20
N ILE A 616 -37.84 13.58 -44.35
CA ILE A 616 -39.14 13.76 -45.04
C ILE A 616 -39.32 15.14 -45.68
N ASP A 617 -38.30 15.64 -46.39
CA ASP A 617 -38.46 16.77 -47.33
C ASP A 617 -38.85 16.25 -48.73
N ALA A 618 -40.05 15.67 -48.82
CA ALA A 618 -40.89 15.63 -50.01
C ALA A 618 -42.19 14.90 -49.65
N MET A 619 -43.30 15.64 -49.65
CA MET A 619 -44.70 15.17 -49.47
C MET A 619 -45.29 15.12 -48.04
N VAL A 620 -45.07 16.11 -47.16
CA VAL A 620 -46.00 16.35 -46.01
C VAL A 620 -46.11 17.85 -45.64
N ALA A 621 -46.35 18.73 -46.62
CA ALA A 621 -46.49 20.16 -46.36
C ALA A 621 -47.90 20.66 -45.91
N PRO A 622 -49.05 19.94 -46.08
CA PRO A 622 -50.33 20.45 -45.57
C PRO A 622 -50.77 19.89 -44.20
N LEU A 623 -50.17 18.79 -43.70
CA LEU A 623 -50.76 18.07 -42.55
C LEU A 623 -50.34 18.60 -41.17
N VAL A 624 -49.12 19.15 -41.05
CA VAL A 624 -48.54 19.56 -39.75
C VAL A 624 -49.14 20.87 -39.23
N GLY A 625 -49.63 21.75 -40.12
CA GLY A 625 -50.33 22.98 -39.72
C GLY A 625 -51.73 22.73 -39.13
N SER A 626 -52.41 21.66 -39.55
CA SER A 626 -53.79 21.40 -39.12
C SER A 626 -53.87 20.72 -37.75
N LEU A 627 -52.96 19.82 -37.40
CA LEU A 627 -53.00 19.11 -36.12
C LEU A 627 -52.60 20.00 -34.94
N ILE A 628 -51.62 20.89 -35.13
CA ILE A 628 -51.20 21.85 -34.08
C ILE A 628 -52.28 22.93 -33.87
N GLY A 629 -52.95 23.37 -34.95
CA GLY A 629 -54.09 24.29 -34.85
C GLY A 629 -55.30 23.68 -34.12
N ILE A 630 -55.59 22.40 -34.37
CA ILE A 630 -56.68 21.66 -33.72
C ILE A 630 -56.37 21.41 -32.24
N LEU A 631 -55.14 21.03 -31.90
CA LEU A 631 -54.72 20.81 -30.50
C LEU A 631 -54.74 22.11 -29.67
N ASN A 632 -54.33 23.24 -30.25
CA ASN A 632 -54.38 24.55 -29.55
C ASN A 632 -55.81 25.07 -29.36
N GLN A 633 -56.69 24.94 -30.36
CA GLN A 633 -58.11 25.34 -30.22
C GLN A 633 -58.88 24.47 -29.21
N MET A 634 -58.54 23.19 -29.10
CA MET A 634 -59.18 22.26 -28.17
C MET A 634 -58.70 22.43 -26.72
N GLY A 635 -57.44 22.83 -26.51
CA GLY A 635 -56.91 23.18 -25.18
C GLY A 635 -57.61 24.42 -24.60
N ASP A 636 -57.80 25.45 -25.41
CA ASP A 636 -58.44 26.71 -24.97
C ASP A 636 -59.94 26.56 -24.72
N GLN A 637 -60.66 25.74 -25.50
CA GLN A 637 -62.09 25.46 -25.24
C GLN A 637 -62.31 24.56 -24.01
N ALA A 638 -61.44 23.58 -23.76
CA ALA A 638 -61.50 22.74 -22.58
C ALA A 638 -61.20 23.53 -21.29
N GLN A 639 -60.28 24.50 -21.33
CA GLN A 639 -60.02 25.39 -20.20
C GLN A 639 -61.17 26.37 -19.92
N GLN A 640 -61.81 26.94 -20.94
CA GLN A 640 -62.92 27.89 -20.75
C GLN A 640 -64.20 27.25 -20.19
N GLN A 641 -64.49 25.99 -20.52
CA GLN A 641 -65.70 25.29 -20.03
C GLN A 641 -65.56 24.74 -18.60
N VAL A 642 -64.33 24.46 -18.14
CA VAL A 642 -64.06 24.07 -16.74
C VAL A 642 -64.14 25.27 -15.80
N TRP A 643 -63.88 26.50 -16.29
CA TRP A 643 -63.86 27.70 -15.45
C TRP A 643 -65.22 28.40 -15.28
N ASN A 644 -66.16 28.27 -16.23
CA ASN A 644 -67.42 29.03 -16.24
C ASN A 644 -68.72 28.18 -16.33
N GLY A 645 -68.65 26.85 -16.28
CA GLY A 645 -69.82 25.97 -16.40
C GLY A 645 -70.38 25.47 -15.05
N PRO A 646 -71.69 25.23 -14.91
CA PRO A 646 -72.31 24.81 -13.64
C PRO A 646 -72.03 23.37 -13.20
N SER A 647 -71.27 22.55 -13.95
CA SER A 647 -70.88 21.17 -13.58
C SER A 647 -69.65 20.64 -14.34
N PRO A 648 -68.43 20.57 -13.74
CA PRO A 648 -67.16 20.34 -14.45
C PRO A 648 -66.83 18.90 -14.93
N ARG A 649 -67.68 17.88 -14.70
CA ARG A 649 -67.36 16.46 -15.01
C ARG A 649 -68.07 15.87 -16.25
N PRO A 650 -69.35 16.17 -16.54
CA PRO A 650 -70.02 15.65 -17.74
C PRO A 650 -69.54 16.31 -19.04
N ASP A 651 -69.24 17.60 -19.01
CA ASP A 651 -68.91 18.38 -20.22
C ASP A 651 -67.50 18.05 -20.76
N ALA A 652 -66.54 17.80 -19.85
CA ALA A 652 -65.22 17.28 -20.20
C ALA A 652 -65.30 15.87 -20.82
N GLY A 653 -66.25 15.04 -20.37
CA GLY A 653 -66.49 13.70 -20.95
C GLY A 653 -67.09 13.76 -22.35
N THR A 654 -67.94 14.76 -22.62
CA THR A 654 -68.60 14.92 -23.93
C THR A 654 -67.63 15.49 -24.98
N ALA A 655 -66.74 16.41 -24.58
CA ALA A 655 -65.66 16.93 -25.43
C ALA A 655 -64.60 15.85 -25.77
N LEU A 656 -64.25 14.98 -24.81
CA LEU A 656 -63.31 13.88 -25.02
C LEU A 656 -63.89 12.77 -25.94
N ALA A 657 -65.20 12.52 -25.84
CA ALA A 657 -65.89 11.58 -26.72
C ALA A 657 -65.99 12.10 -28.17
N ALA A 658 -66.19 13.40 -28.36
CA ALA A 658 -66.16 14.03 -29.70
C ALA A 658 -64.75 14.01 -30.32
N ALA A 659 -63.70 14.19 -29.51
CA ALA A 659 -62.31 14.05 -29.94
C ALA A 659 -61.96 12.60 -30.33
N GLY A 660 -62.49 11.61 -29.60
CA GLY A 660 -62.37 10.19 -29.95
C GLY A 660 -63.05 9.84 -31.27
N ALA A 661 -64.20 10.44 -31.56
CA ALA A 661 -64.90 10.25 -32.83
C ALA A 661 -64.13 10.84 -34.03
N GLN A 662 -63.59 12.06 -33.90
CA GLN A 662 -62.81 12.71 -34.97
C GLN A 662 -61.46 12.05 -35.21
N LEU A 663 -60.79 11.55 -34.16
CA LEU A 663 -59.59 10.73 -34.30
C LEU A 663 -59.90 9.39 -34.99
N SER A 664 -61.05 8.76 -34.67
CA SER A 664 -61.47 7.52 -35.33
C SER A 664 -61.81 7.72 -36.81
N GLU A 665 -62.34 8.89 -37.20
CA GLU A 665 -62.66 9.23 -38.58
C GLU A 665 -61.38 9.55 -39.39
N ALA A 666 -60.39 10.19 -38.77
CA ALA A 666 -59.06 10.42 -39.35
C ALA A 666 -58.24 9.12 -39.50
N VAL A 667 -58.39 8.17 -38.56
CA VAL A 667 -57.77 6.84 -38.63
C VAL A 667 -58.48 5.94 -39.66
N ALA A 668 -59.80 6.07 -39.84
CA ALA A 668 -60.55 5.33 -40.85
C ALA A 668 -60.18 5.72 -42.29
N ALA A 669 -59.84 6.99 -42.53
CA ALA A 669 -59.36 7.47 -43.83
C ALA A 669 -57.96 6.93 -44.20
N LEU A 670 -57.17 6.45 -43.23
CA LEU A 670 -55.84 5.87 -43.42
C LEU A 670 -55.87 4.43 -44.00
N PHE A 671 -57.03 3.78 -44.02
CA PHE A 671 -57.19 2.37 -44.44
C PHE A 671 -57.92 2.17 -45.78
N ALA A 672 -58.16 3.24 -46.55
CA ALA A 672 -58.72 3.13 -47.90
C ALA A 672 -57.60 3.18 -48.96
N LEU A 673 -56.85 2.09 -49.12
CA LEU A 673 -56.02 1.86 -50.30
C LEU A 673 -56.53 0.63 -51.07
N PRO A 674 -56.76 0.73 -52.41
CA PRO A 674 -57.19 -0.42 -53.20
C PRO A 674 -56.04 -1.42 -53.32
N GLY A 675 -56.25 -2.67 -52.89
CA GLY A 675 -55.33 -3.78 -53.15
C GLY A 675 -54.91 -4.64 -51.96
N MET A 676 -55.43 -4.42 -50.75
CA MET A 676 -55.17 -5.33 -49.61
C MET A 676 -56.32 -6.32 -49.38
N HIS A 677 -56.03 -7.61 -49.53
CA HIS A 677 -56.91 -8.70 -49.10
C HIS A 677 -56.85 -8.82 -47.56
N ASN A 678 -57.87 -8.29 -46.89
CA ASN A 678 -58.09 -8.56 -45.47
C ASN A 678 -58.73 -9.94 -45.30
N HIS A 679 -58.03 -10.88 -44.66
CA HIS A 679 -58.68 -12.11 -44.18
C HIS A 679 -59.27 -11.85 -42.80
N ILE A 680 -60.49 -11.31 -42.79
CA ILE A 680 -61.36 -11.30 -41.62
C ILE A 680 -62.03 -12.68 -41.59
N THR A 681 -61.68 -13.53 -40.62
CA THR A 681 -62.38 -14.80 -40.40
C THR A 681 -63.76 -14.50 -39.80
N GLY A 682 -64.69 -14.07 -40.66
CA GLY A 682 -66.11 -14.02 -40.37
C GLY A 682 -66.70 -15.41 -40.56
N THR A 683 -67.31 -15.94 -39.50
CA THR A 683 -68.01 -17.24 -39.36
C THR A 683 -67.15 -18.47 -39.05
N MET A 684 -67.27 -18.95 -37.81
CA MET A 684 -67.05 -20.36 -37.46
C MET A 684 -68.16 -21.19 -38.11
N LYS A 685 -67.78 -22.19 -38.90
CA LYS A 685 -68.71 -23.25 -39.34
C LYS A 685 -68.68 -24.36 -38.29
N THR A 686 -69.70 -24.42 -37.45
CA THR A 686 -69.97 -25.58 -36.58
C THR A 686 -71.00 -26.45 -37.30
N GLU A 687 -70.62 -27.65 -37.73
CA GLU A 687 -71.59 -28.62 -38.27
C GLU A 687 -72.23 -29.38 -37.11
N HIS A 688 -73.53 -29.16 -36.89
CA HIS A 688 -74.40 -30.01 -36.08
C HIS A 688 -75.46 -30.63 -37.00
N VAL A 689 -75.49 -31.96 -37.05
CA VAL A 689 -76.61 -32.74 -37.61
C VAL A 689 -77.37 -33.35 -36.44
N GLY A 690 -78.67 -33.02 -36.31
CA GLY A 690 -79.61 -33.71 -35.42
C GLY A 690 -80.07 -32.91 -34.20
N CYS A 691 -81.37 -32.99 -33.92
CA CYS A 691 -82.18 -32.14 -33.05
C CYS A 691 -82.07 -32.43 -31.53
N ALA A 692 -82.43 -31.39 -30.76
CA ALA A 692 -83.02 -31.39 -29.41
C ALA A 692 -82.10 -31.58 -28.17
N ARG A 693 -81.85 -30.43 -27.52
CA ARG A 693 -82.11 -30.09 -26.10
C ARG A 693 -81.53 -30.96 -24.95
N VAL A 694 -80.60 -30.30 -24.24
CA VAL A 694 -80.34 -30.19 -22.77
C VAL A 694 -79.46 -31.21 -22.03
N GLU A 695 -78.45 -30.61 -21.37
CA GLU A 695 -77.65 -30.95 -20.16
C GLU A 695 -77.26 -32.41 -19.84
N GLN A 696 -75.96 -32.64 -19.62
CA GLN A 696 -75.36 -32.80 -18.26
C GLN A 696 -73.90 -33.36 -18.33
N VAL A 697 -73.01 -32.72 -17.55
CA VAL A 697 -71.75 -33.18 -16.88
C VAL A 697 -70.91 -34.33 -17.51
N GLY A 698 -69.62 -34.07 -17.80
CA GLY A 698 -68.61 -35.14 -17.89
C GLY A 698 -67.27 -34.81 -18.57
N SER A 699 -66.18 -34.89 -17.77
CA SER A 699 -64.78 -35.19 -18.09
C SER A 699 -64.05 -34.47 -19.26
N SER A 700 -63.09 -33.62 -18.88
CA SER A 700 -61.99 -33.15 -19.73
C SER A 700 -61.15 -34.32 -20.28
N LYS A 701 -60.94 -34.33 -21.59
CA LYS A 701 -59.94 -35.16 -22.27
C LYS A 701 -58.75 -34.28 -22.65
N VAL A 702 -57.71 -34.33 -21.83
CA VAL A 702 -56.40 -33.76 -22.17
C VAL A 702 -55.74 -34.63 -23.24
N THR A 703 -55.35 -34.02 -24.35
CA THR A 703 -54.58 -34.69 -25.41
C THR A 703 -53.17 -34.09 -25.41
N ASN A 704 -52.19 -34.86 -24.92
CA ASN A 704 -50.77 -34.54 -25.07
C ASN A 704 -50.35 -34.89 -26.51
N VAL A 705 -49.76 -33.94 -27.23
CA VAL A 705 -49.12 -34.18 -28.53
C VAL A 705 -47.64 -33.89 -28.40
N GLY A 706 -46.85 -34.95 -28.30
CA GLY A 706 -45.41 -34.91 -28.52
C GLY A 706 -45.12 -34.95 -30.02
N GLY A 707 -44.35 -33.98 -30.50
CA GLY A 707 -43.87 -33.94 -31.88
C GLY A 707 -43.18 -32.62 -32.18
N ASN A 708 -41.87 -32.67 -32.41
CA ASN A 708 -41.04 -31.52 -32.80
C ASN A 708 -41.69 -30.75 -33.97
N HIS A 709 -41.97 -29.47 -33.75
CA HIS A 709 -42.38 -28.54 -34.80
C HIS A 709 -41.18 -27.66 -35.15
N SER A 710 -40.67 -27.82 -36.37
CA SER A 710 -39.67 -26.94 -36.98
C SER A 710 -40.30 -26.31 -38.22
N THR A 711 -40.28 -24.99 -38.28
CA THR A 711 -40.79 -24.23 -39.43
C THR A 711 -39.65 -23.36 -39.95
N CYS A 712 -39.02 -23.80 -41.04
CA CYS A 712 -38.07 -23.01 -41.81
C CYS A 712 -38.80 -22.24 -42.93
N VAL A 713 -38.43 -20.98 -43.12
CA VAL A 713 -38.70 -20.22 -44.35
C VAL A 713 -37.35 -19.70 -44.85
N GLY A 714 -37.00 -20.02 -46.10
CA GLY A 714 -35.62 -20.07 -46.58
C GLY A 714 -35.07 -18.83 -47.30
N ASN A 715 -33.77 -18.87 -47.58
CA ASN A 715 -33.19 -18.60 -48.91
C ASN A 715 -31.74 -19.16 -49.01
N ASP A 716 -31.62 -20.10 -49.94
CA ASP A 716 -30.51 -20.61 -50.76
C ASP A 716 -29.13 -21.12 -50.27
N HIS A 717 -28.77 -22.21 -50.98
CA HIS A 717 -27.48 -22.83 -51.33
C HIS A 717 -26.57 -23.57 -50.33
N GLY A 718 -26.35 -24.88 -50.61
CA GLY A 718 -24.99 -25.45 -50.70
C GLY A 718 -24.65 -26.75 -49.94
N ALA A 719 -24.78 -27.89 -50.65
CA ALA A 719 -23.89 -29.07 -50.60
C ALA A 719 -23.93 -30.13 -49.44
N PHE A 720 -24.27 -31.37 -49.88
CA PHE A 720 -23.83 -32.73 -49.49
C PHE A 720 -23.55 -33.14 -48.01
N ARG A 721 -24.30 -34.15 -47.49
CA ARG A 721 -23.80 -35.53 -47.19
C ARG A 721 -24.81 -36.40 -46.39
N GLY A 722 -25.14 -37.55 -46.98
CA GLY A 722 -25.30 -38.89 -46.37
C GLY A 722 -25.95 -39.07 -44.99
N GLN A 723 -27.15 -39.66 -45.00
CA GLN A 723 -27.90 -40.16 -43.84
C GLN A 723 -27.21 -41.31 -43.09
N LYS A 724 -27.43 -41.36 -41.76
CA LYS A 724 -27.42 -42.58 -40.92
C LYS A 724 -28.65 -42.53 -40.01
N TYR A 725 -29.52 -43.53 -40.09
CA TYR A 725 -30.56 -43.80 -39.08
C TYR A 725 -30.16 -45.01 -38.23
N GLN A 726 -30.36 -44.90 -36.91
CA GLN A 726 -30.33 -46.02 -35.96
C GLN A 726 -31.75 -46.26 -35.48
N TYR A 727 -32.20 -47.52 -35.45
CA TYR A 727 -33.45 -47.89 -34.82
C TYR A 727 -33.27 -49.13 -33.93
N TRP A 728 -33.98 -49.13 -32.82
CA TRP A 728 -33.99 -50.17 -31.81
C TRP A 728 -34.95 -51.30 -32.19
N ARG A 729 -34.54 -52.55 -31.93
CA ARG A 729 -35.45 -53.70 -31.91
C ARG A 729 -35.17 -54.50 -30.64
N GLY A 730 -35.88 -54.16 -29.56
CA GLY A 730 -35.63 -54.76 -28.24
C GLY A 730 -34.23 -54.45 -27.70
N PRO A 731 -33.79 -55.12 -26.62
CA PRO A 731 -32.71 -54.62 -25.75
C PRO A 731 -31.28 -54.81 -26.29
N ARG A 732 -31.05 -55.01 -27.60
CA ARG A 732 -29.70 -55.12 -28.17
C ARG A 732 -29.57 -54.39 -29.52
N LEU A 733 -28.56 -53.51 -29.59
CA LEU A 733 -28.14 -52.77 -30.77
C LEU A 733 -27.34 -53.69 -31.72
N VAL A 734 -27.84 -53.91 -32.95
CA VAL A 734 -27.13 -54.71 -33.97
C VAL A 734 -26.87 -53.83 -35.20
N THR A 735 -25.60 -53.62 -35.52
CA THR A 735 -25.16 -52.88 -36.71
C THR A 735 -24.79 -53.86 -37.82
N ARG A 736 -25.52 -53.86 -38.95
CA ARG A 736 -25.19 -54.72 -40.10
C ARG A 736 -25.19 -53.89 -41.38
N ARG A 737 -24.02 -53.75 -42.03
CA ARG A 737 -23.90 -53.21 -43.39
C ARG A 737 -24.28 -54.30 -44.39
N ARG A 738 -25.21 -54.02 -45.30
CA ARG A 738 -25.56 -54.92 -46.40
C ARG A 738 -25.27 -54.23 -47.73
N ARG A 739 -24.32 -54.76 -48.49
CA ARG A 739 -24.22 -54.58 -49.94
C ARG A 739 -25.25 -55.51 -50.60
N TYR A 740 -25.96 -55.03 -51.60
CA TYR A 740 -26.59 -55.86 -52.62
C TYR A 740 -26.37 -55.23 -53.99
N ASN A 741 -25.81 -56.03 -54.90
CA ASN A 741 -25.85 -55.86 -56.35
C ASN A 741 -26.94 -56.80 -56.90
N ARG A 742 -27.78 -56.34 -57.82
CA ARG A 742 -28.13 -57.03 -59.09
C ARG A 742 -28.88 -56.05 -60.02
N TYR A 743 -28.32 -55.72 -61.20
CA TYR A 743 -28.68 -56.15 -62.58
C TYR A 743 -30.02 -55.53 -63.06
N ASP A 744 -30.24 -54.92 -64.24
CA ASP A 744 -29.71 -54.95 -65.62
C ASP A 744 -29.65 -53.50 -66.20
N GLY A 745 -29.01 -53.11 -67.31
CA GLY A 745 -28.41 -53.84 -68.43
C GLY A 745 -27.72 -52.89 -69.45
N ASP A 746 -27.19 -53.52 -70.50
CA ASP A 746 -26.67 -53.03 -71.79
C ASP A 746 -25.27 -52.39 -71.95
N SER A 747 -24.36 -53.29 -72.36
CA SER A 747 -23.27 -53.22 -73.35
C SER A 747 -22.76 -51.87 -73.88
N GLN A 748 -21.43 -51.68 -73.85
CA GLN A 748 -20.56 -51.77 -75.04
C GLN A 748 -19.06 -51.75 -74.67
N TYR A 749 -18.33 -52.71 -75.25
CA TYR A 749 -16.91 -52.75 -75.68
C TYR A 749 -15.68 -52.48 -74.78
N SER A 750 -14.75 -53.44 -74.90
CA SER A 750 -13.29 -53.29 -75.07
C SER A 750 -12.35 -53.19 -73.85
N THR A 751 -11.79 -54.36 -73.51
CA THR A 751 -10.37 -54.66 -73.16
C THR A 751 -9.38 -53.50 -72.93
N ALA A 752 -8.77 -53.43 -71.73
CA ALA A 752 -7.34 -53.78 -71.49
C ALA A 752 -6.76 -53.29 -70.13
N ARG A 753 -6.12 -54.24 -69.42
CA ARG A 753 -4.86 -54.19 -68.64
C ARG A 753 -4.71 -53.45 -67.28
N ARG A 754 -4.31 -54.29 -66.30
CA ARG A 754 -3.23 -54.17 -65.27
C ARG A 754 -3.47 -53.11 -64.16
N SER A 755 -3.10 -53.30 -62.89
CA SER A 755 -2.12 -54.18 -62.24
C SER A 755 -2.30 -54.21 -60.70
N ARG A 756 -1.86 -55.34 -60.13
CA ARG A 756 -1.53 -55.70 -58.74
C ARG A 756 -0.89 -54.61 -57.84
N CYS A 757 -1.22 -54.67 -56.54
CA CYS A 757 -0.36 -54.82 -55.33
C CYS A 757 -1.27 -54.67 -54.09
N ARG A 758 -1.38 -55.55 -53.06
CA ARG A 758 -0.43 -56.11 -52.06
C ARG A 758 0.46 -55.03 -51.46
N THR A 759 0.46 -54.76 -50.14
CA THR A 759 0.14 -55.58 -48.95
C THR A 759 -0.49 -54.70 -47.88
#